data_AF-A0A1Q3VMN3-F1
#
_entry.id   AF-A0A1Q3VMN3-F1
#
_cell.length_a   1.000
_cell.length_b   1.000
_cell.length_c   1.000
_cell.angle_alpha   90.00
_cell.angle_beta   90.00
_cell.angle_gamma   90.00
#
_symmetry.space_group_name_H-M   'P 1'
#
loop_
_entity.id
_entity.type
_entity.pdbx_description
1 polymer ?
#
loop_
_entity_poly.entity_id
_entity_poly.type
_entity_poly.pdbx_seq_one_letter_code
_entity_poly.pdbx_strand_id
1 'polypeptide(L)'
;MTTWQIDRVDASPEQARPDASEVPLKWAHDARTGEPRYIHDDEVVEHKCTCICPACQLNLTPVMPGQPLRVRPTAHFRHLPGAQKDACAIVAARLAATHLLQEQGFIDLPRRTMSRTATGFSGQGYEVWVEAPAERRMIKDARLQDHATAELTLDDGRTLLVDLTGRRGTADGTGGQAMVTISLSAPDLAMLSPEEIRARLRILPDIRWCSHWNDRTLAAQGDAEAVRAAHDALDEWDATDEADFRSSLTSDLDEATVQGLRRETLLHREVKAILERAHRIATPGLEVSVRREPPDEFSGEWETDTLRMTWFAPPKKLGLTDVQLEQRLGRIVPDVIANLDGSKIFTTGITGTWVNDDFEEEIEDTFNLPWPSTLLVEVTVTHGIDEEKLQRVRRLNIATLEIDLSKLGGRLTRDALSDLVVHQMLGKRWVHHPIFSIKEQRLNAVLNEHPVSLRYKERLFELMRPHWLARPVSDWTANYLDAVTAFHDANVRIRRAQRRHQGDGPEPTLLGTHSDEWTQIMEAASALSAHALQGADDPALLDESGLISRLLSIQQNKGVGYDVSSGYQVLNAIMQSGKHNKRWDSLYAVAVKAYEFETHFTEEQTRKYKAWRHALIDRIDADDEAYLRPATFDALLSALFPEMAEGIGKGYGRVKEQK
;
A
#
# COMPACT_ATOMS: atom_id res chain seq x y z
N MET A 1 -18.87 26.08 18.84
CA MET A 1 -18.79 27.05 17.73
C MET A 1 -20.20 27.56 17.49
N THR A 2 -20.33 28.87 17.54
CA THR A 2 -21.58 29.65 17.56
C THR A 2 -22.35 29.46 16.26
N THR A 3 -23.57 28.95 16.38
CA THR A 3 -24.55 28.76 15.31
C THR A 3 -24.96 30.14 14.79
N TRP A 4 -24.57 30.48 13.57
CA TRP A 4 -25.05 31.67 12.89
C TRP A 4 -26.48 31.41 12.43
N GLN A 5 -27.43 31.86 13.24
CA GLN A 5 -28.84 31.90 12.92
C GLN A 5 -29.05 33.11 11.99
N ILE A 6 -29.29 32.84 10.71
CA ILE A 6 -29.75 33.88 9.78
C ILE A 6 -31.19 34.19 10.16
N ASP A 7 -31.40 35.32 10.82
CA ASP A 7 -32.72 35.90 10.97
C ASP A 7 -33.30 36.08 9.56
N ARG A 8 -34.32 35.27 9.24
CA ARG A 8 -35.26 35.61 8.17
C ARG A 8 -35.81 36.97 8.57
N VAL A 9 -35.41 38.00 7.85
CA VAL A 9 -36.08 39.30 7.89
C VAL A 9 -37.50 39.01 7.42
N ASP A 10 -38.38 38.87 8.40
CA ASP A 10 -39.81 38.81 8.22
C ASP A 10 -40.25 39.96 7.33
N ALA A 11 -41.20 39.62 6.48
CA ALA A 11 -41.89 40.46 5.53
C ALA A 11 -41.87 41.94 5.91
N SER A 12 -41.25 42.76 5.05
CA SER A 12 -41.62 44.18 4.97
C SER A 12 -43.15 44.28 4.99
N PRO A 13 -43.72 45.25 5.73
CA PRO A 13 -45.16 45.35 5.90
C PRO A 13 -45.79 45.30 4.51
N GLU A 14 -46.70 44.37 4.33
CA GLU A 14 -47.46 44.16 3.11
C GLU A 14 -48.17 45.49 2.79
N GLN A 15 -47.48 46.36 2.04
CA GLN A 15 -48.06 47.58 1.52
C GLN A 15 -49.25 47.11 0.69
N ALA A 16 -50.46 47.52 1.11
CA ALA A 16 -51.69 47.20 0.43
C ALA A 16 -51.48 47.40 -1.08
N ARG A 17 -51.44 46.28 -1.82
CA ARG A 17 -51.23 46.32 -3.26
C ARG A 17 -52.42 47.08 -3.86
N PRO A 18 -52.21 48.13 -4.67
CA PRO A 18 -53.31 48.81 -5.33
C PRO A 18 -54.10 47.79 -6.16
N ASP A 19 -55.43 47.89 -6.11
CA ASP A 19 -56.28 47.01 -6.90
C ASP A 19 -55.91 47.16 -8.39
N ALA A 20 -55.72 46.04 -9.10
CA ALA A 20 -55.31 46.05 -10.50
C ALA A 20 -56.32 46.80 -11.40
N SER A 21 -57.53 47.01 -10.90
CA SER A 21 -58.61 47.78 -11.52
C SER A 21 -58.43 49.31 -11.41
N GLU A 22 -57.59 49.79 -10.48
CA GLU A 22 -57.31 51.22 -10.18
C GLU A 22 -56.03 51.76 -10.86
N VAL A 23 -55.25 50.89 -11.50
CA VAL A 23 -53.99 51.23 -12.16
C VAL A 23 -54.26 51.77 -13.57
N PRO A 24 -53.87 53.02 -13.91
CA PRO A 24 -54.10 53.55 -15.24
C PRO A 24 -53.39 52.72 -16.34
N LEU A 25 -54.03 52.58 -17.50
CA LEU A 25 -53.43 51.88 -18.64
C LEU A 25 -52.57 52.85 -19.44
N LYS A 26 -51.22 52.75 -19.44
CA LYS A 26 -50.36 53.67 -20.21
C LYS A 26 -49.87 53.15 -21.56
N TRP A 27 -50.22 51.91 -21.89
CA TRP A 27 -49.74 51.20 -23.07
C TRP A 27 -50.93 50.65 -23.85
N ALA A 28 -50.85 50.74 -25.18
CA ALA A 28 -51.84 50.22 -26.13
C ALA A 28 -51.14 49.64 -27.35
N HIS A 29 -51.90 49.06 -28.28
CA HIS A 29 -51.40 48.69 -29.62
C HIS A 29 -51.98 49.60 -30.68
N ASP A 30 -51.22 49.93 -31.71
CA ASP A 30 -51.78 50.43 -32.95
C ASP A 30 -52.55 49.30 -33.65
N ALA A 31 -53.85 49.47 -33.87
CA ALA A 31 -54.72 48.48 -34.50
C ALA A 31 -54.28 48.10 -35.93
N ARG A 32 -53.50 48.95 -36.59
CA ARG A 32 -53.04 48.75 -37.97
C ARG A 32 -51.70 48.03 -38.04
N THR A 33 -50.73 48.44 -37.22
CA THR A 33 -49.37 47.88 -37.25
C THR A 33 -49.15 46.79 -36.21
N GLY A 34 -50.00 46.74 -35.17
CA GLY A 34 -49.82 45.86 -34.02
C GLY A 34 -48.71 46.30 -33.07
N GLU A 35 -48.01 47.40 -33.37
CA GLU A 35 -46.89 47.90 -32.55
C GLU A 35 -47.41 48.49 -31.23
N PRO A 36 -46.69 48.28 -30.11
CA PRO A 36 -47.03 48.90 -28.85
C PRO A 36 -46.80 50.41 -28.94
N ARG A 37 -47.72 51.15 -28.33
CA ARG A 37 -47.72 52.61 -28.24
C ARG A 37 -47.81 53.02 -26.78
N TYR A 38 -46.86 53.84 -26.35
CA TYR A 38 -46.92 54.53 -25.07
C TYR A 38 -47.84 55.73 -25.18
N ILE A 39 -48.54 56.08 -24.09
CA ILE A 39 -49.49 57.19 -24.07
C ILE A 39 -48.87 58.56 -24.45
N HIS A 40 -47.54 58.69 -24.38
CA HIS A 40 -46.81 59.89 -24.77
C HIS A 40 -46.05 59.77 -26.11
N ASP A 41 -46.24 58.68 -26.87
CA ASP A 41 -45.69 58.59 -28.23
C ASP A 41 -46.34 59.63 -29.14
N ASP A 42 -45.56 60.23 -30.05
CA ASP A 42 -46.02 61.30 -30.93
C ASP A 42 -47.24 60.87 -31.74
N GLU A 43 -47.29 59.62 -32.21
CA GLU A 43 -48.43 59.07 -32.95
C GLU A 43 -49.72 59.01 -32.14
N VAL A 44 -49.63 58.81 -30.83
CA VAL A 44 -50.77 58.78 -29.91
C VAL A 44 -51.23 60.20 -29.59
N VAL A 45 -50.29 61.08 -29.26
CA VAL A 45 -50.57 62.48 -28.91
C VAL A 45 -51.17 63.23 -30.11
N GLU A 46 -50.66 62.98 -31.30
CA GLU A 46 -51.13 63.57 -32.56
C GLU A 46 -52.35 62.83 -33.17
N HIS A 47 -52.89 61.81 -32.49
CA HIS A 47 -54.05 61.01 -32.92
C HIS A 47 -53.87 60.34 -34.31
N LYS A 48 -52.64 59.96 -34.64
CA LYS A 48 -52.26 59.32 -35.92
C LYS A 48 -52.38 57.79 -35.91
N CYS A 49 -52.64 57.19 -34.75
CA CYS A 49 -52.86 55.74 -34.62
C CYS A 49 -54.19 55.41 -33.92
N THR A 50 -54.78 54.27 -34.25
CA THR A 50 -55.96 53.74 -33.56
C THR A 50 -55.50 52.79 -32.45
N CYS A 51 -55.66 53.18 -31.19
CA CYS A 51 -55.16 52.40 -30.07
C CYS A 51 -56.16 51.31 -29.62
N ILE A 52 -55.72 50.06 -29.50
CA ILE A 52 -56.50 48.93 -28.97
C ILE A 52 -55.83 48.32 -27.75
N CYS A 53 -56.62 47.69 -26.88
CA CYS A 53 -56.15 47.01 -25.69
C CYS A 53 -55.58 45.62 -26.05
N PRO A 54 -54.33 45.31 -25.69
CA PRO A 54 -53.75 44.01 -26.02
C PRO A 54 -54.39 42.82 -25.28
N ALA A 55 -55.09 43.07 -24.16
CA ALA A 55 -55.74 42.01 -23.39
C ALA A 55 -57.13 41.65 -23.93
N CYS A 56 -58.02 42.64 -24.09
CA CYS A 56 -59.42 42.43 -24.48
C CYS A 56 -59.72 42.81 -25.93
N GLN A 57 -58.73 43.32 -26.68
CA GLN A 57 -58.83 43.74 -28.09
C GLN A 57 -59.86 44.85 -28.37
N LEU A 58 -60.34 45.53 -27.33
CA LEU A 58 -61.26 46.66 -27.46
C LEU A 58 -60.51 47.97 -27.76
N ASN A 59 -61.17 48.88 -28.49
CA ASN A 59 -60.65 50.23 -28.75
C ASN A 59 -60.44 51.02 -27.45
N LEU A 60 -59.33 51.75 -27.40
CA LEU A 60 -58.90 52.58 -26.29
C LEU A 60 -58.93 54.05 -26.69
N THR A 61 -59.39 54.91 -25.79
CA THR A 61 -59.33 56.36 -25.94
C THR A 61 -58.16 56.91 -25.13
N PRO A 62 -57.17 57.60 -25.73
CA PRO A 62 -56.13 58.29 -24.99
C PRO A 62 -56.72 59.48 -24.21
N VAL A 63 -56.39 59.58 -22.93
CA VAL A 63 -56.78 60.67 -22.03
C VAL A 63 -55.52 61.38 -21.57
N MET A 64 -55.28 62.56 -22.13
CA MET A 64 -54.13 63.41 -21.79
C MET A 64 -54.50 64.36 -20.64
N PRO A 65 -53.59 64.64 -19.69
CA PRO A 65 -53.86 65.63 -18.65
C PRO A 65 -53.92 67.03 -19.28
N GLY A 66 -55.09 67.66 -19.20
CA GLY A 66 -55.20 69.10 -19.44
C GLY A 66 -54.49 69.87 -18.32
N GLN A 67 -53.80 70.97 -18.65
CA GLN A 67 -53.37 71.92 -17.62
C GLN A 67 -54.59 72.62 -17.00
N PRO A 68 -54.65 72.85 -15.67
CA PRO A 68 -53.64 72.53 -14.66
C PRO A 68 -53.87 71.20 -13.92
N LEU A 69 -52.76 70.51 -13.63
CA LEU A 69 -52.67 69.23 -12.92
C LEU A 69 -53.02 69.37 -11.43
N ARG A 70 -54.24 68.95 -11.03
CA ARG A 70 -54.53 68.58 -9.63
C ARG A 70 -54.44 67.06 -9.49
N VAL A 71 -53.61 66.63 -8.54
CA VAL A 71 -53.45 65.27 -7.97
C VAL A 71 -53.93 64.12 -8.87
N ARG A 72 -52.99 63.52 -9.62
CA ARG A 72 -53.15 62.28 -10.41
C ARG A 72 -54.44 62.21 -11.24
N PRO A 73 -54.41 62.76 -12.46
CA PRO A 73 -54.45 61.82 -13.56
C PRO A 73 -53.17 61.94 -14.38
N THR A 74 -52.35 60.91 -14.33
CA THR A 74 -51.33 60.67 -15.35
C THR A 74 -52.05 60.40 -16.68
N ALA A 75 -51.42 60.77 -17.80
CA ALA A 75 -51.95 60.39 -19.11
C ALA A 75 -52.19 58.88 -19.14
N HIS A 76 -53.37 58.46 -19.62
CA HIS A 76 -53.75 57.05 -19.67
C HIS A 76 -54.73 56.77 -20.80
N PHE A 77 -54.75 55.53 -21.27
CA PHE A 77 -55.79 54.96 -22.10
C PHE A 77 -57.00 54.55 -21.27
N ARG A 78 -58.19 54.77 -21.82
CA ARG A 78 -59.47 54.42 -21.21
C ARG A 78 -60.27 53.51 -22.13
N HIS A 79 -60.87 52.46 -21.56
CA HIS A 79 -61.84 51.61 -22.25
C HIS A 79 -63.21 52.31 -22.37
N LEU A 80 -64.01 51.92 -23.37
CA LEU A 80 -65.41 52.34 -23.47
C LEU A 80 -66.24 51.89 -22.24
N PRO A 81 -67.29 52.64 -21.85
CA PRO A 81 -68.13 52.30 -20.70
C PRO A 81 -68.76 50.90 -20.83
N GLY A 82 -68.64 50.07 -19.79
CA GLY A 82 -69.23 48.71 -19.74
C GLY A 82 -68.29 47.55 -20.07
N ALA A 83 -67.02 47.82 -20.43
CA ALA A 83 -66.03 46.77 -20.68
C ALA A 83 -65.62 46.02 -19.39
N GLN A 84 -65.56 44.69 -19.45
CA GLN A 84 -65.04 43.85 -18.37
C GLN A 84 -63.51 43.98 -18.30
N LYS A 85 -62.98 44.38 -17.13
CA LYS A 85 -61.57 44.73 -16.93
C LYS A 85 -60.78 43.52 -16.43
N ASP A 86 -60.29 42.67 -17.33
CA ASP A 86 -59.49 41.50 -16.96
C ASP A 86 -57.99 41.83 -16.93
N ALA A 87 -57.52 42.50 -15.86
CA ALA A 87 -56.10 42.81 -15.61
C ALA A 87 -55.35 43.48 -16.79
N CYS A 88 -56.06 44.22 -17.66
CA CYS A 88 -55.53 44.74 -18.93
C CYS A 88 -54.28 45.63 -18.80
N ALA A 89 -54.16 46.38 -17.70
CA ALA A 89 -52.99 47.21 -17.41
C ALA A 89 -51.70 46.39 -17.28
N ILE A 90 -51.78 45.21 -16.66
CA ILE A 90 -50.64 44.32 -16.43
C ILE A 90 -50.22 43.66 -17.76
N VAL A 91 -51.19 43.21 -18.56
CA VAL A 91 -50.92 42.59 -19.86
C VAL A 91 -50.27 43.59 -20.83
N ALA A 92 -50.76 44.82 -20.89
CA ALA A 92 -50.18 45.86 -21.74
C ALA A 92 -48.76 46.24 -21.31
N ALA A 93 -48.48 46.29 -20.00
CA ALA A 93 -47.14 46.55 -19.47
C ALA A 93 -46.14 45.43 -19.81
N ARG A 94 -46.56 44.16 -19.73
CA ARG A 94 -45.71 43.00 -20.09
C ARG A 94 -45.38 42.96 -21.57
N LEU A 95 -46.33 43.33 -22.40
CA LEU A 95 -46.14 43.39 -23.85
C LEU A 95 -45.22 44.55 -24.25
N ALA A 96 -45.35 45.71 -23.61
CA ALA A 96 -44.39 46.80 -23.73
C ALA A 96 -42.99 46.38 -23.29
N ALA A 97 -42.86 45.68 -22.15
CA ALA A 97 -41.57 45.15 -21.70
C ALA A 97 -40.94 44.16 -22.70
N THR A 98 -41.74 43.32 -23.36
CA THR A 98 -41.28 42.37 -24.39
C THR A 98 -40.77 43.10 -25.64
N HIS A 99 -41.47 44.13 -26.10
CA HIS A 99 -41.02 44.95 -27.22
C HIS A 99 -39.75 45.75 -26.91
N LEU A 100 -39.67 46.32 -25.70
CA LEU A 100 -38.50 47.05 -25.26
C LEU A 100 -37.27 46.15 -25.11
N LEU A 101 -37.44 44.86 -24.78
CA LEU A 101 -36.37 43.86 -24.85
C LEU A 101 -35.87 43.67 -26.29
N GLN A 102 -36.77 43.61 -27.27
CA GLN A 102 -36.43 43.52 -28.69
C GLN A 102 -35.67 44.75 -29.20
N GLU A 103 -36.10 45.96 -28.81
CA GLU A 103 -35.41 47.22 -29.16
C GLU A 103 -34.02 47.34 -28.53
N GLN A 104 -33.83 46.84 -27.29
CA GLN A 104 -32.53 46.86 -26.62
C GLN A 104 -31.50 45.97 -27.33
N GLY A 105 -31.95 44.88 -27.97
CA GLY A 105 -31.14 44.01 -28.81
C GLY A 105 -30.29 42.97 -28.07
N PHE A 106 -30.24 42.95 -26.73
CA PHE A 106 -29.53 41.93 -25.95
C PHE A 106 -30.14 41.68 -24.55
N ILE A 107 -29.82 40.52 -23.96
CA ILE A 107 -30.18 40.10 -22.60
C ILE A 107 -28.94 39.61 -21.84
N ASP A 108 -28.83 39.97 -20.56
CA ASP A 108 -27.81 39.48 -19.64
C ASP A 108 -28.36 38.29 -18.85
N LEU A 109 -27.83 37.10 -19.11
CA LEU A 109 -28.21 35.86 -18.46
C LEU A 109 -27.32 35.61 -17.24
N PRO A 110 -27.88 35.32 -16.06
CA PRO A 110 -27.11 35.08 -14.85
C PRO A 110 -26.34 33.76 -14.94
N ARG A 111 -25.27 33.63 -14.16
CA ARG A 111 -24.61 32.33 -13.95
C ARG A 111 -25.61 31.30 -13.44
N ARG A 112 -25.45 30.05 -13.87
CA ARG A 112 -26.24 28.92 -13.39
C ARG A 112 -25.36 28.04 -12.52
N THR A 113 -25.62 28.01 -11.21
CA THR A 113 -24.95 27.08 -10.27
C THR A 113 -25.87 25.91 -9.94
N MET A 114 -25.29 24.74 -9.70
CA MET A 114 -25.99 23.52 -9.27
C MET A 114 -25.09 22.74 -8.31
N SER A 115 -25.64 22.29 -7.18
CA SER A 115 -24.93 21.32 -6.33
C SER A 115 -25.33 19.90 -6.67
N ARG A 116 -24.36 18.99 -6.60
CA ARG A 116 -24.53 17.53 -6.77
C ARG A 116 -23.79 16.84 -5.64
N THR A 117 -24.34 15.73 -5.17
CA THR A 117 -23.77 14.97 -4.04
C THR A 117 -23.68 13.50 -4.40
N ALA A 118 -22.51 12.91 -4.17
CA ALA A 118 -22.31 11.47 -4.17
C ALA A 118 -22.18 10.98 -2.71
N THR A 119 -22.68 9.78 -2.43
CA THR A 119 -22.57 9.17 -1.11
C THR A 119 -21.56 8.04 -1.18
N GLY A 120 -20.51 8.08 -0.36
CA GLY A 120 -19.54 7.00 -0.27
C GLY A 120 -20.05 5.80 0.54
N PHE A 121 -19.32 4.68 0.54
CA PHE A 121 -19.72 3.50 1.35
C PHE A 121 -19.71 3.78 2.84
N SER A 122 -18.97 4.82 3.27
CA SER A 122 -18.99 5.28 4.66
C SER A 122 -20.28 5.98 5.09
N GLY A 123 -21.18 6.27 4.15
CA GLY A 123 -22.37 7.10 4.36
C GLY A 123 -22.09 8.61 4.28
N GLN A 124 -20.84 9.02 4.06
CA GLN A 124 -20.46 10.42 3.89
C GLN A 124 -20.95 10.97 2.54
N GLY A 125 -21.56 12.15 2.55
CA GLY A 125 -21.88 12.91 1.35
C GLY A 125 -20.70 13.78 0.88
N TYR A 126 -20.43 13.74 -0.42
CA TYR A 126 -19.44 14.55 -1.13
C TYR A 126 -20.17 15.53 -2.05
N GLU A 127 -20.43 16.75 -1.55
CA GLU A 127 -21.12 17.80 -2.29
C GLU A 127 -20.13 18.63 -3.12
N VAL A 128 -20.46 18.82 -4.40
CA VAL A 128 -19.70 19.66 -5.34
C VAL A 128 -20.64 20.66 -6.01
N TRP A 129 -20.13 21.87 -6.24
CA TRP A 129 -20.83 22.93 -6.95
C TRP A 129 -20.26 23.09 -8.36
N VAL A 130 -21.11 22.93 -9.36
CA VAL A 130 -20.77 23.18 -10.76
C VAL A 130 -21.50 24.41 -11.26
N GLU A 131 -20.90 25.10 -12.22
CA GLU A 131 -21.47 26.32 -12.78
C GLU A 131 -21.36 26.42 -14.31
N ALA A 132 -22.37 27.05 -14.91
CA ALA A 132 -22.24 27.68 -16.21
C ALA A 132 -22.09 29.19 -16.03
N PRO A 133 -21.14 29.83 -16.74
CA PRO A 133 -20.86 31.26 -16.59
C PRO A 133 -22.06 32.13 -17.01
N ALA A 134 -22.09 33.37 -16.52
CA ALA A 134 -23.03 34.36 -17.02
C ALA A 134 -22.76 34.69 -18.49
N GLU A 135 -23.81 34.92 -19.28
CA GLU A 135 -23.71 35.17 -20.72
C GLU A 135 -24.51 36.41 -21.12
N ARG A 136 -23.93 37.27 -21.97
CA ARG A 136 -24.69 38.30 -22.69
C ARG A 136 -25.05 37.77 -24.07
N ARG A 137 -26.33 37.79 -24.44
CA ARG A 137 -26.82 37.27 -25.73
C ARG A 137 -27.65 38.30 -26.48
N MET A 138 -27.47 38.37 -27.80
CA MET A 138 -28.29 39.24 -28.62
C MET A 138 -29.68 38.64 -28.86
N ILE A 139 -30.72 39.47 -28.87
CA ILE A 139 -32.10 39.05 -29.13
C ILE A 139 -32.37 39.29 -30.63
N LYS A 140 -32.63 38.22 -31.37
CA LYS A 140 -33.03 38.27 -32.79
C LYS A 140 -34.53 38.54 -32.95
N ASP A 141 -35.32 37.93 -32.08
CA ASP A 141 -36.77 38.05 -32.10
C ASP A 141 -37.35 37.88 -30.69
N ALA A 142 -38.45 38.55 -30.39
CA ALA A 142 -39.14 38.47 -29.11
C ALA A 142 -40.65 38.46 -29.34
N ARG A 143 -41.35 37.44 -28.84
CA ARG A 143 -42.80 37.33 -28.97
C ARG A 143 -43.45 36.98 -27.66
N LEU A 144 -44.62 37.56 -27.40
CA LEU A 144 -45.43 37.18 -26.25
C LEU A 144 -46.19 35.89 -26.60
N GLN A 145 -45.93 34.79 -25.86
CA GLN A 145 -46.60 33.51 -26.06
C GLN A 145 -47.98 33.48 -25.39
N ASP A 146 -48.09 34.07 -24.20
CA ASP A 146 -49.32 34.26 -23.44
C ASP A 146 -49.23 35.50 -22.55
N HIS A 147 -50.27 35.82 -21.76
CA HIS A 147 -50.29 37.01 -20.90
C HIS A 147 -49.20 37.05 -19.80
N ALA A 148 -48.41 36.01 -19.61
CA ALA A 148 -47.40 35.83 -18.57
C ALA A 148 -46.02 35.44 -19.10
N THR A 149 -45.90 34.89 -20.31
CA THR A 149 -44.69 34.27 -20.84
C THR A 149 -44.29 34.92 -22.17
N ALA A 150 -43.04 35.37 -22.27
CA ALA A 150 -42.41 35.78 -23.52
C ALA A 150 -41.43 34.71 -24.01
N GLU A 151 -41.30 34.56 -25.32
CA GLU A 151 -40.35 33.69 -25.99
C GLU A 151 -39.35 34.56 -26.76
N LEU A 152 -38.07 34.40 -26.44
CA LEU A 152 -36.96 35.11 -27.07
C LEU A 152 -36.16 34.15 -27.94
N THR A 153 -35.87 34.55 -29.17
CA THR A 153 -34.91 33.86 -30.05
C THR A 153 -33.57 34.58 -29.96
N LEU A 154 -32.53 33.86 -29.53
CA LEU A 154 -31.18 34.39 -29.37
C LEU A 154 -30.38 34.34 -30.68
N ASP A 155 -29.26 35.06 -30.73
CA ASP A 155 -28.38 35.14 -31.88
C ASP A 155 -27.75 33.81 -32.33
N ASP A 156 -27.49 32.93 -31.39
CA ASP A 156 -27.02 31.56 -31.65
C ASP A 156 -28.12 30.57 -32.07
N GLY A 157 -29.39 31.03 -32.15
CA GLY A 157 -30.54 30.21 -32.54
C GLY A 157 -31.22 29.48 -31.38
N ARG A 158 -30.75 29.62 -30.13
CA ARG A 158 -31.45 29.09 -28.95
C ARG A 158 -32.73 29.88 -28.67
N THR A 159 -33.72 29.19 -28.14
CA THR A 159 -34.99 29.78 -27.68
C THR A 159 -35.01 29.85 -26.16
N LEU A 160 -35.28 31.03 -25.60
CA LEU A 160 -35.37 31.29 -24.17
C LEU A 160 -36.80 31.72 -23.81
N LEU A 161 -37.43 31.00 -22.87
CA LEU A 161 -38.71 31.41 -22.30
C LEU A 161 -38.47 32.34 -21.10
N VAL A 162 -39.26 33.40 -21.01
CA VAL A 162 -39.18 34.42 -19.97
C VAL A 162 -40.54 34.55 -19.30
N ASP A 163 -40.65 34.04 -18.07
CA ASP A 163 -41.82 34.26 -17.21
C ASP A 163 -41.78 35.69 -16.66
N LEU A 164 -42.69 36.54 -17.11
CA LEU A 164 -42.79 37.95 -16.73
C LEU A 164 -43.56 38.14 -15.41
N THR A 165 -43.95 37.06 -14.73
CA THR A 165 -44.69 37.17 -13.45
C THR A 165 -43.77 37.13 -12.23
N GLY A 166 -42.57 36.56 -12.31
CA GLY A 166 -41.75 36.34 -11.10
C GLY A 166 -42.30 35.26 -10.16
N ARG A 167 -43.31 34.47 -10.57
CA ARG A 167 -44.05 33.55 -9.68
C ARG A 167 -43.79 32.07 -9.94
N ARG A 168 -43.17 31.68 -11.06
CA ARG A 168 -42.89 30.27 -11.33
C ARG A 168 -41.71 29.78 -10.47
N GLY A 169 -42.01 28.93 -9.49
CA GLY A 169 -41.03 28.12 -8.76
C GLY A 169 -40.83 26.77 -9.43
N THR A 170 -39.57 26.30 -9.48
CA THR A 170 -39.08 24.92 -9.70
C THR A 170 -40.00 23.94 -10.43
N ALA A 171 -40.59 24.33 -11.55
CA ALA A 171 -41.34 23.43 -12.42
C ALA A 171 -40.45 23.14 -13.63
N ASP A 172 -39.96 21.90 -13.72
CA ASP A 172 -39.20 21.40 -14.85
C ASP A 172 -40.03 21.57 -16.12
N GLY A 173 -39.54 22.43 -17.02
CA GLY A 173 -40.14 22.63 -18.32
C GLY A 173 -40.11 21.31 -19.11
N THR A 174 -41.28 20.81 -19.46
CA THR A 174 -41.43 19.72 -20.42
C THR A 174 -40.95 20.19 -21.79
N GLY A 175 -39.68 19.90 -22.09
CA GLY A 175 -39.12 19.97 -23.44
C GLY A 175 -37.95 20.94 -23.61
N GLY A 176 -36.77 20.63 -23.04
CA GLY A 176 -35.44 21.08 -23.50
C GLY A 176 -35.14 22.59 -23.64
N GLN A 177 -36.11 23.47 -23.41
CA GLN A 177 -36.00 24.91 -23.49
C GLN A 177 -35.58 25.50 -22.14
N ALA A 178 -34.72 26.52 -22.18
CA ALA A 178 -34.36 27.24 -20.97
C ALA A 178 -35.44 28.27 -20.64
N MET A 179 -35.66 28.46 -19.33
CA MET A 179 -36.63 29.41 -18.82
C MET A 179 -36.03 30.24 -17.71
N VAL A 180 -36.20 31.55 -17.80
CA VAL A 180 -35.91 32.49 -16.71
C VAL A 180 -37.19 33.14 -16.24
N THR A 181 -37.21 33.62 -15.00
CA THR A 181 -38.28 34.46 -14.48
C THR A 181 -37.79 35.88 -14.23
N ILE A 182 -38.64 36.85 -14.52
CA ILE A 182 -38.45 38.28 -14.29
C ILE A 182 -39.68 38.80 -13.55
N SER A 183 -39.48 39.40 -12.39
CA SER A 183 -40.58 39.93 -11.58
C SER A 183 -41.16 41.21 -12.20
N LEU A 184 -42.13 41.06 -13.11
CA LEU A 184 -42.92 42.16 -13.67
C LEU A 184 -44.39 42.15 -13.17
N SER A 185 -44.64 41.52 -12.02
CA SER A 185 -45.98 41.41 -11.41
C SER A 185 -46.47 42.62 -10.62
N ALA A 186 -45.62 43.63 -10.42
CA ALA A 186 -46.02 44.83 -9.69
C ALA A 186 -46.97 45.67 -10.57
N PRO A 187 -48.15 46.10 -10.07
CA PRO A 187 -49.06 46.94 -10.83
C PRO A 187 -48.43 48.28 -11.26
N ASP A 188 -47.40 48.73 -10.54
CA ASP A 188 -46.62 49.94 -10.85
C ASP A 188 -45.90 49.88 -12.21
N LEU A 189 -45.68 48.69 -12.79
CA LEU A 189 -45.01 48.56 -14.10
C LEU A 189 -45.84 49.18 -15.23
N ALA A 190 -47.16 49.13 -15.12
CA ALA A 190 -48.07 49.78 -16.05
C ALA A 190 -47.97 51.32 -16.00
N MET A 191 -47.35 51.88 -14.95
CA MET A 191 -47.15 53.32 -14.79
C MET A 191 -45.82 53.83 -15.35
N LEU A 192 -44.87 52.94 -15.65
CA LEU A 192 -43.51 53.33 -16.01
C LEU A 192 -43.41 53.87 -17.43
N SER A 193 -42.47 54.80 -17.64
CA SER A 193 -42.05 55.26 -18.97
C SER A 193 -41.23 54.19 -19.70
N PRO A 194 -41.07 54.29 -21.04
CA PRO A 194 -40.18 53.42 -21.79
C PRO A 194 -38.76 53.37 -21.21
N GLU A 195 -38.19 54.51 -20.79
CA GLU A 195 -36.85 54.62 -20.18
C GLU A 195 -36.79 53.93 -18.81
N GLU A 196 -37.83 54.06 -18.00
CA GLU A 196 -37.92 53.41 -16.69
C GLU A 196 -38.09 51.89 -16.81
N ILE A 197 -38.88 51.42 -17.79
CA ILE A 197 -38.97 50.01 -18.13
C ILE A 197 -37.60 49.51 -18.63
N ARG A 198 -36.93 50.24 -19.53
CA ARG A 198 -35.58 49.90 -20.02
C ARG A 198 -34.54 49.86 -18.88
N ALA A 199 -34.58 50.81 -17.95
CA ALA A 199 -33.67 50.86 -16.80
C ALA A 199 -33.90 49.67 -15.85
N ARG A 200 -35.17 49.29 -15.61
CA ARG A 200 -35.48 48.05 -14.90
C ARG A 200 -34.97 46.83 -15.67
N LEU A 201 -35.16 46.75 -16.98
CA LEU A 201 -34.62 45.63 -17.77
C LEU A 201 -33.07 45.53 -17.75
N ARG A 202 -32.34 46.62 -17.47
CA ARG A 202 -30.86 46.67 -17.40
C ARG A 202 -30.26 46.33 -16.03
N ILE A 203 -30.96 46.66 -14.94
CA ILE A 203 -30.47 46.51 -13.56
C ILE A 203 -31.58 45.84 -12.75
N LEU A 204 -31.66 44.52 -12.78
CA LEU A 204 -32.53 43.76 -11.89
C LEU A 204 -31.76 42.62 -11.21
N PRO A 205 -31.78 42.53 -9.88
CA PRO A 205 -31.22 41.40 -9.14
C PRO A 205 -32.08 40.11 -9.21
N ASP A 206 -33.08 40.02 -10.10
CA ASP A 206 -34.14 39.00 -10.03
C ASP A 206 -34.32 38.13 -11.28
N ILE A 207 -33.43 38.16 -12.28
CA ILE A 207 -33.42 37.08 -13.29
C ILE A 207 -32.98 35.80 -12.60
N ARG A 208 -33.87 34.81 -12.51
CA ARG A 208 -33.55 33.49 -11.94
C ARG A 208 -33.85 32.41 -12.95
N TRP A 209 -32.95 31.44 -13.06
CA TRP A 209 -33.17 30.24 -13.85
C TRP A 209 -34.30 29.42 -13.23
N CYS A 210 -35.32 29.11 -14.03
CA CYS A 210 -36.29 28.07 -13.73
C CYS A 210 -35.83 26.73 -14.34
N SER A 211 -35.29 26.77 -15.55
CA SER A 211 -34.62 25.65 -16.24
C SER A 211 -33.54 26.19 -17.17
N HIS A 212 -32.48 25.42 -17.41
CA HIS A 212 -31.37 25.81 -18.27
C HIS A 212 -31.06 24.72 -19.30
N TRP A 213 -30.66 25.11 -20.52
CA TRP A 213 -30.34 24.17 -21.60
C TRP A 213 -29.17 23.23 -21.24
N ASN A 214 -28.26 23.67 -20.38
CA ASN A 214 -27.16 22.84 -19.87
C ASN A 214 -27.49 22.14 -18.55
N ASP A 215 -28.71 22.20 -17.99
CA ASP A 215 -28.98 21.57 -16.69
C ASP A 215 -28.63 20.07 -16.69
N ARG A 216 -28.91 19.36 -17.78
CA ARG A 216 -28.53 17.94 -17.93
C ARG A 216 -27.01 17.74 -17.98
N THR A 217 -26.30 18.60 -18.71
CA THR A 217 -24.84 18.54 -18.85
C THR A 217 -24.14 18.90 -17.53
N LEU A 218 -24.61 19.96 -16.85
CA LEU A 218 -24.14 20.38 -15.54
C LEU A 218 -24.43 19.30 -14.50
N ALA A 219 -25.61 18.70 -14.51
CA ALA A 219 -25.93 17.57 -13.62
C ALA A 219 -24.94 16.41 -13.83
N ALA A 220 -24.71 16.00 -15.07
CA ALA A 220 -23.76 14.93 -15.39
C ALA A 220 -22.31 15.28 -14.99
N GLN A 221 -21.89 16.53 -15.18
CA GLN A 221 -20.58 17.01 -14.73
C GLN A 221 -20.49 16.97 -13.21
N GLY A 222 -21.46 17.53 -12.49
CA GLY A 222 -21.45 17.56 -11.04
C GLY A 222 -21.54 16.16 -10.42
N ASP A 223 -22.28 15.24 -11.03
CA ASP A 223 -22.28 13.83 -10.63
C ASP A 223 -20.89 13.21 -10.79
N ALA A 224 -20.24 13.41 -11.93
CA ALA A 224 -18.89 12.90 -12.16
C ALA A 224 -17.85 13.52 -11.20
N GLU A 225 -17.97 14.82 -10.89
CA GLU A 225 -17.07 15.49 -9.94
C GLU A 225 -17.32 15.05 -8.50
N ALA A 226 -18.57 14.83 -8.09
CA ALA A 226 -18.92 14.33 -6.77
C ALA A 226 -18.46 12.88 -6.56
N VAL A 227 -18.63 12.02 -7.57
CA VAL A 227 -18.09 10.65 -7.57
C VAL A 227 -16.56 10.68 -7.50
N ARG A 228 -15.90 11.53 -8.30
CA ARG A 228 -14.44 11.71 -8.23
C ARG A 228 -13.98 12.19 -6.85
N ALA A 229 -14.72 13.08 -6.20
CA ALA A 229 -14.40 13.53 -4.84
C ALA A 229 -14.50 12.38 -3.81
N ALA A 230 -15.50 11.50 -3.94
CA ALA A 230 -15.60 10.29 -3.12
C ALA A 230 -14.45 9.31 -3.39
N HIS A 231 -14.09 9.12 -4.66
CA HIS A 231 -12.96 8.29 -5.10
C HIS A 231 -11.63 8.82 -4.55
N ASP A 232 -11.36 10.12 -4.68
CA ASP A 232 -10.14 10.75 -4.19
C ASP A 232 -10.03 10.70 -2.65
N ALA A 233 -11.17 10.57 -1.96
CA ALA A 233 -11.26 10.34 -0.52
C ALA A 233 -11.20 8.85 -0.13
N LEU A 234 -11.01 7.94 -1.08
CA LEU A 234 -11.02 6.47 -0.89
C LEU A 234 -12.33 5.99 -0.24
N ASP A 235 -13.46 6.46 -0.78
CA ASP A 235 -14.81 6.17 -0.28
C ASP A 235 -15.80 5.84 -1.41
N GLU A 236 -15.33 5.76 -2.66
CA GLU A 236 -16.14 5.29 -3.80
C GLU A 236 -16.38 3.78 -3.70
N TRP A 237 -17.63 3.40 -3.94
CA TRP A 237 -18.08 2.00 -3.94
C TRP A 237 -19.35 1.88 -4.78
N ASP A 238 -19.27 1.17 -5.91
CA ASP A 238 -20.40 1.05 -6.83
C ASP A 238 -21.20 -0.27 -6.64
N ALA A 239 -22.23 -0.46 -7.46
CA ALA A 239 -23.07 -1.65 -7.39
C ALA A 239 -22.34 -2.94 -7.84
N THR A 240 -21.30 -2.81 -8.66
CA THR A 240 -20.46 -3.92 -9.13
C THR A 240 -19.53 -4.36 -8.00
N ASP A 241 -18.84 -3.39 -7.37
CA ASP A 241 -18.00 -3.58 -6.19
C ASP A 241 -18.78 -4.29 -5.07
N GLU A 242 -20.02 -3.85 -4.81
CA GLU A 242 -20.87 -4.48 -3.80
C GLU A 242 -21.29 -5.91 -4.17
N ALA A 243 -21.56 -6.18 -5.46
CA ALA A 243 -21.93 -7.53 -5.91
C ALA A 243 -20.76 -8.52 -5.77
N ASP A 244 -19.56 -8.11 -6.21
CA ASP A 244 -18.34 -8.92 -6.11
C ASP A 244 -17.95 -9.15 -4.66
N PHE A 245 -17.96 -8.11 -3.83
CA PHE A 245 -17.67 -8.21 -2.40
C PHE A 245 -18.64 -9.15 -1.67
N ARG A 246 -19.96 -9.04 -1.92
CA ARG A 246 -20.95 -9.94 -1.32
C ARG A 246 -20.80 -11.39 -1.77
N SER A 247 -20.34 -11.64 -3.00
CA SER A 247 -20.09 -13.00 -3.47
C SER A 247 -18.99 -13.72 -2.67
N SER A 248 -18.09 -12.95 -2.05
CA SER A 248 -16.97 -13.46 -1.25
C SER A 248 -17.27 -13.65 0.24
N LEU A 249 -18.38 -13.10 0.75
CA LEU A 249 -18.76 -13.16 2.15
C LEU A 249 -19.49 -14.47 2.48
N THR A 250 -19.07 -15.16 3.56
CA THR A 250 -19.63 -16.46 3.97
C THR A 250 -20.60 -16.40 5.16
N SER A 251 -20.82 -15.23 5.76
CA SER A 251 -21.62 -15.08 6.99
C SER A 251 -22.37 -13.74 7.07
N ASP A 252 -23.47 -13.72 7.84
CA ASP A 252 -24.19 -12.49 8.21
C ASP A 252 -23.39 -11.70 9.25
N LEU A 253 -22.66 -10.68 8.80
CA LEU A 253 -21.88 -9.75 9.62
C LEU A 253 -22.68 -8.47 9.91
N ASP A 254 -22.38 -7.78 11.02
CA ASP A 254 -22.97 -6.47 11.30
C ASP A 254 -22.44 -5.38 10.36
N GLU A 255 -23.22 -4.31 10.14
CA GLU A 255 -22.91 -3.27 9.15
C GLU A 255 -21.57 -2.55 9.42
N ALA A 256 -21.14 -2.42 10.68
CA ALA A 256 -19.87 -1.77 10.99
C ALA A 256 -18.67 -2.65 10.58
N THR A 257 -18.76 -3.96 10.80
CA THR A 257 -17.76 -4.92 10.33
C THR A 257 -17.72 -4.96 8.79
N VAL A 258 -18.89 -4.98 8.14
CA VAL A 258 -19.00 -4.95 6.67
C VAL A 258 -18.37 -3.68 6.11
N GLN A 259 -18.64 -2.51 6.70
CA GLN A 259 -18.03 -1.24 6.33
C GLN A 259 -16.49 -1.26 6.47
N GLY A 260 -15.96 -1.88 7.54
CA GLY A 260 -14.52 -2.07 7.73
C GLY A 260 -13.89 -2.92 6.61
N LEU A 261 -14.55 -4.01 6.22
CA LEU A 261 -14.08 -4.90 5.15
C LEU A 261 -14.14 -4.27 3.76
N ARG A 262 -15.14 -3.43 3.46
CA ARG A 262 -15.18 -2.62 2.21
C ARG A 262 -13.96 -1.70 2.13
N ARG A 263 -13.67 -1.00 3.24
CA ARG A 263 -12.50 -0.12 3.33
C ARG A 263 -11.19 -0.89 3.12
N GLU A 264 -11.05 -2.05 3.73
CA GLU A 264 -9.87 -2.92 3.56
C GLU A 264 -9.70 -3.37 2.11
N THR A 265 -10.78 -3.84 1.48
CA THR A 265 -10.77 -4.25 0.06
C THR A 265 -10.34 -3.09 -0.85
N LEU A 266 -10.88 -1.90 -0.64
CA LEU A 266 -10.55 -0.70 -1.41
C LEU A 266 -9.08 -0.30 -1.22
N LEU A 267 -8.55 -0.35 0.01
CA LEU A 267 -7.16 -0.04 0.29
C LEU A 267 -6.19 -1.04 -0.33
N HIS A 268 -6.47 -2.35 -0.26
CA HIS A 268 -5.66 -3.35 -0.96
C HIS A 268 -5.62 -3.09 -2.47
N ARG A 269 -6.80 -2.88 -3.09
CA ARG A 269 -6.93 -2.58 -4.52
C ARG A 269 -6.12 -1.34 -4.90
N GLU A 270 -6.25 -0.26 -4.14
CA GLU A 270 -5.57 1.01 -4.47
C GLU A 270 -4.06 0.92 -4.26
N VAL A 271 -3.55 0.28 -3.20
CA VAL A 271 -2.11 0.09 -3.01
C VAL A 271 -1.50 -0.72 -4.15
N LYS A 272 -2.17 -1.81 -4.56
CA LYS A 272 -1.78 -2.63 -5.71
C LYS A 272 -1.69 -1.80 -6.99
N ALA A 273 -2.74 -1.04 -7.30
CA ALA A 273 -2.80 -0.16 -8.47
C ALA A 273 -1.73 0.94 -8.43
N ILE A 274 -1.43 1.51 -7.25
CA ILE A 274 -0.34 2.48 -7.07
C ILE A 274 1.00 1.85 -7.43
N LEU A 275 1.30 0.65 -6.91
CA LEU A 275 2.59 -0.02 -7.16
C LEU A 275 2.75 -0.44 -8.63
N GLU A 276 1.68 -0.94 -9.25
CA GLU A 276 1.64 -1.27 -10.67
C GLU A 276 1.90 -0.04 -11.54
N ARG A 277 1.27 1.11 -11.24
CA ARG A 277 1.46 2.35 -12.00
C ARG A 277 2.80 3.04 -11.73
N ALA A 278 3.26 3.07 -10.48
CA ALA A 278 4.41 3.86 -10.07
C ALA A 278 5.75 3.19 -10.44
N HIS A 279 5.78 1.85 -10.56
CA HIS A 279 6.98 1.06 -10.85
C HIS A 279 8.19 1.38 -9.95
N ARG A 280 7.93 1.82 -8.72
CA ARG A 280 8.97 2.13 -7.72
C ARG A 280 8.40 2.15 -6.32
N ILE A 281 9.28 1.89 -5.34
CA ILE A 281 8.92 1.90 -3.92
C ILE A 281 10.13 2.30 -3.07
N ALA A 282 9.90 3.15 -2.06
CA ALA A 282 10.86 3.38 -0.99
C ALA A 282 10.75 2.26 0.07
N THR A 283 11.88 1.65 0.43
CA THR A 283 11.98 0.53 1.38
C THR A 283 12.83 0.89 2.59
N PRO A 284 12.54 0.31 3.78
CA PRO A 284 13.26 0.66 4.99
C PRO A 284 14.68 0.13 4.93
N GLY A 285 15.51 0.64 5.83
CA GLY A 285 16.83 0.08 6.05
C GLY A 285 16.72 -1.40 6.43
N LEU A 286 17.81 -2.13 6.20
CA LEU A 286 17.97 -3.50 6.67
C LEU A 286 18.77 -3.42 7.96
N GLU A 287 18.30 -4.07 9.02
CA GLU A 287 18.95 -4.04 10.32
C GLU A 287 18.99 -5.46 10.90
N VAL A 288 20.16 -5.85 11.42
CA VAL A 288 20.35 -7.12 12.12
C VAL A 288 21.15 -6.84 13.37
N SER A 289 20.63 -7.21 14.54
CA SER A 289 21.34 -7.08 15.81
C SER A 289 21.49 -8.44 16.48
N VAL A 290 22.70 -8.70 16.97
CA VAL A 290 23.02 -9.85 17.82
C VAL A 290 23.55 -9.33 19.14
N ARG A 291 23.21 -10.02 20.22
CA ARG A 291 23.65 -9.70 21.58
C ARG A 291 24.23 -10.91 22.26
N ARG A 292 25.18 -10.68 23.17
CA ARG A 292 25.59 -11.64 24.18
C ARG A 292 25.61 -11.03 25.55
N GLU A 293 24.94 -11.75 26.42
CA GLU A 293 24.88 -11.53 27.85
C GLU A 293 25.99 -12.35 28.52
N PRO A 294 26.48 -11.92 29.69
CA PRO A 294 27.32 -12.78 30.52
C PRO A 294 26.58 -14.10 30.82
N PRO A 295 27.30 -15.24 30.84
CA PRO A 295 26.76 -16.52 31.30
C PRO A 295 26.09 -16.43 32.67
N ASP A 296 24.98 -17.15 32.86
CA ASP A 296 24.19 -17.14 34.11
C ASP A 296 25.04 -17.56 35.34
N GLU A 297 26.06 -18.40 35.13
CA GLU A 297 27.03 -18.84 36.12
C GLU A 297 27.86 -17.68 36.72
N PHE A 298 27.86 -16.50 36.09
CA PHE A 298 28.62 -15.33 36.53
C PHE A 298 27.82 -14.41 37.46
N SER A 299 26.59 -14.77 37.86
CA SER A 299 25.78 -13.95 38.77
C SER A 299 26.53 -13.55 40.07
N GLY A 300 26.63 -12.24 40.35
CA GLY A 300 27.32 -11.69 41.52
C GLY A 300 28.27 -10.51 41.22
N GLU A 301 29.46 -10.50 41.84
CA GLU A 301 30.51 -9.46 41.69
C GLU A 301 31.36 -9.60 40.41
N TRP A 302 30.91 -10.37 39.44
CA TRP A 302 31.69 -10.74 38.27
C TRP A 302 31.29 -9.94 37.03
N GLU A 303 32.14 -10.01 36.02
CA GLU A 303 32.05 -9.30 34.75
C GLU A 303 30.61 -9.30 34.17
N THR A 304 30.02 -8.11 34.09
CA THR A 304 28.64 -7.89 33.65
C THR A 304 28.58 -7.39 32.21
N ASP A 305 29.67 -7.54 31.45
CA ASP A 305 29.84 -6.87 30.17
C ASP A 305 28.85 -7.39 29.11
N THR A 306 27.86 -6.58 28.75
CA THR A 306 26.93 -6.95 27.68
C THR A 306 27.53 -6.55 26.34
N LEU A 307 27.53 -7.46 25.36
CA LEU A 307 28.09 -7.19 24.03
C LEU A 307 26.97 -7.17 23.00
N ARG A 308 26.88 -6.10 22.22
CA ARG A 308 25.92 -5.97 21.11
C ARG A 308 26.65 -5.60 19.84
N MET A 309 26.34 -6.30 18.76
CA MET A 309 26.72 -5.86 17.41
C MET A 309 25.46 -5.64 16.59
N THR A 310 25.44 -4.55 15.84
CA THR A 310 24.32 -4.21 14.95
C THR A 310 24.83 -3.84 13.58
N TRP A 311 24.37 -4.57 12.57
CA TRP A 311 24.58 -4.23 11.18
C TRP A 311 23.38 -3.44 10.65
N PHE A 312 23.66 -2.39 9.89
CA PHE A 312 22.66 -1.55 9.26
C PHE A 312 23.01 -1.25 7.80
N ALA A 313 22.03 -1.39 6.91
CA ALA A 313 22.06 -0.84 5.56
C ALA A 313 20.95 0.21 5.39
N PRO A 314 21.24 1.36 4.76
CA PRO A 314 20.31 2.47 4.69
C PRO A 314 19.07 2.15 3.83
N PRO A 315 17.94 2.89 4.07
CA PRO A 315 16.77 2.84 3.20
C PRO A 315 17.11 3.06 1.73
N LYS A 316 16.35 2.44 0.83
CA LYS A 316 16.56 2.54 -0.62
C LYS A 316 15.27 2.83 -1.37
N LYS A 317 15.42 3.44 -2.54
CA LYS A 317 14.34 3.52 -3.54
C LYS A 317 14.61 2.45 -4.59
N LEU A 318 13.70 1.50 -4.71
CA LEU A 318 13.79 0.39 -5.65
C LEU A 318 12.92 0.68 -6.87
N GLY A 319 13.48 0.45 -8.06
CA GLY A 319 12.70 0.38 -9.30
C GLY A 319 12.09 -1.01 -9.45
N LEU A 320 10.81 -1.06 -9.81
CA LEU A 320 10.04 -2.29 -9.98
C LEU A 320 9.77 -2.53 -11.46
N THR A 321 10.04 -3.74 -11.93
CA THR A 321 9.75 -4.21 -13.28
C THR A 321 8.87 -5.44 -13.21
N ASP A 322 8.08 -5.72 -14.25
CA ASP A 322 7.19 -6.90 -14.29
C ASP A 322 6.34 -7.02 -13.01
N VAL A 323 5.57 -5.97 -12.71
CA VAL A 323 4.71 -5.93 -11.54
C VAL A 323 3.48 -6.77 -11.80
N GLN A 324 3.27 -7.80 -10.98
CA GLN A 324 2.18 -8.76 -11.09
C GLN A 324 1.37 -8.76 -9.80
N LEU A 325 0.04 -8.67 -9.93
CA LEU A 325 -0.88 -8.60 -8.80
C LEU A 325 -1.48 -9.98 -8.51
N GLU A 326 -1.54 -10.37 -7.24
CA GLU A 326 -2.22 -11.57 -6.75
C GLU A 326 -1.86 -12.88 -7.49
N GLN A 327 -0.63 -12.98 -7.99
CA GLN A 327 -0.17 -14.19 -8.67
C GLN A 327 0.26 -15.24 -7.66
N ARG A 328 -0.13 -16.50 -7.92
CA ARG A 328 0.23 -17.61 -7.04
C ARG A 328 1.72 -17.94 -7.17
N LEU A 329 2.44 -17.84 -6.07
CA LEU A 329 3.86 -18.21 -5.97
C LEU A 329 4.03 -19.35 -4.97
N GLY A 330 4.15 -20.58 -5.49
CA GLY A 330 4.15 -21.78 -4.67
C GLY A 330 2.84 -21.94 -3.89
N ARG A 331 2.92 -21.88 -2.55
CA ARG A 331 1.76 -22.01 -1.64
C ARG A 331 1.26 -20.67 -1.08
N ILE A 332 1.76 -19.53 -1.57
CA ILE A 332 1.27 -18.21 -1.18
C ILE A 332 0.74 -17.44 -2.38
N VAL A 333 -0.13 -16.47 -2.10
CA VAL A 333 -0.58 -15.46 -3.06
C VAL A 333 -0.22 -14.10 -2.45
N PRO A 334 0.93 -13.53 -2.82
CA PRO A 334 1.30 -12.18 -2.39
C PRO A 334 0.41 -11.14 -3.05
N ASP A 335 0.19 -10.00 -2.39
CA ASP A 335 -0.55 -8.89 -2.99
C ASP A 335 0.14 -8.36 -4.25
N VAL A 336 1.47 -8.24 -4.23
CA VAL A 336 2.29 -7.83 -5.37
C VAL A 336 3.56 -8.65 -5.46
N ILE A 337 3.92 -9.04 -6.69
CA ILE A 337 5.21 -9.61 -7.07
C ILE A 337 5.86 -8.65 -8.06
N ALA A 338 7.14 -8.31 -7.86
CA ALA A 338 7.88 -7.46 -8.79
C ALA A 338 9.32 -7.94 -8.95
N ASN A 339 9.88 -7.73 -10.14
CA ASN A 339 11.29 -7.95 -10.42
C ASN A 339 12.12 -6.68 -10.15
N LEU A 340 13.30 -6.89 -9.59
CA LEU A 340 14.33 -5.89 -9.32
C LEU A 340 15.51 -6.12 -10.27
N ASP A 341 16.15 -5.04 -10.73
CA ASP A 341 17.46 -5.14 -11.39
C ASP A 341 18.57 -5.38 -10.36
N GLY A 342 18.56 -6.56 -9.73
CA GLY A 342 19.46 -6.95 -8.64
C GLY A 342 20.94 -6.92 -9.03
N SER A 343 21.26 -6.92 -10.32
CA SER A 343 22.63 -6.85 -10.84
C SER A 343 23.32 -5.50 -10.60
N LYS A 344 22.53 -4.45 -10.30
CA LYS A 344 23.03 -3.08 -10.10
C LYS A 344 22.88 -2.58 -8.67
N ILE A 345 22.30 -3.39 -7.78
CA ILE A 345 22.01 -2.99 -6.41
C ILE A 345 22.79 -3.89 -5.47
N PHE A 346 23.64 -3.30 -4.66
CA PHE A 346 24.44 -3.99 -3.66
C PHE A 346 23.99 -3.61 -2.25
N THR A 347 24.09 -4.55 -1.32
CA THR A 347 23.89 -4.32 0.10
C THR A 347 25.20 -3.80 0.71
N THR A 348 25.34 -2.48 0.75
CA THR A 348 26.38 -1.79 1.51
C THR A 348 25.84 -1.41 2.88
N GLY A 349 26.61 -1.60 3.94
CA GLY A 349 26.20 -1.25 5.30
C GLY A 349 27.37 -0.90 6.20
N ILE A 350 27.05 -0.73 7.47
CA ILE A 350 28.00 -0.50 8.56
C ILE A 350 27.66 -1.46 9.69
N THR A 351 28.67 -1.90 10.43
CA THR A 351 28.50 -2.67 11.65
C THR A 351 29.01 -1.85 12.81
N GLY A 352 28.16 -1.58 13.80
CA GLY A 352 28.56 -1.01 15.08
C GLY A 352 28.71 -2.08 16.15
N THR A 353 29.63 -1.85 17.08
CA THR A 353 29.87 -2.68 18.28
C THR A 353 29.66 -1.84 19.53
N TRP A 354 28.95 -2.40 20.52
CA TRP A 354 28.71 -1.80 21.83
C TRP A 354 29.04 -2.77 22.95
N VAL A 355 29.70 -2.28 23.99
CA VAL A 355 29.93 -2.99 25.25
C VAL A 355 29.24 -2.22 26.37
N ASN A 356 28.37 -2.86 27.15
CA ASN A 356 27.56 -2.20 28.19
C ASN A 356 26.74 -1.01 27.67
N ASP A 357 26.22 -1.14 26.45
CA ASP A 357 25.56 -0.07 25.69
C ASP A 357 26.45 1.16 25.37
N ASP A 358 27.73 1.16 25.76
CA ASP A 358 28.72 2.14 25.33
C ASP A 358 29.25 1.75 23.94
N PHE A 359 29.24 2.72 23.01
CA PHE A 359 29.74 2.53 21.65
C PHE A 359 31.27 2.37 21.64
N GLU A 360 31.76 1.31 21.00
CA GLU A 360 33.21 1.07 20.87
C GLU A 360 33.74 1.43 19.48
N GLU A 361 33.14 0.85 18.43
CA GLU A 361 33.63 1.00 17.07
C GLU A 361 32.52 0.85 16.02
N GLU A 362 32.79 1.40 14.85
CA GLU A 362 31.98 1.23 13.64
C GLU A 362 32.92 0.85 12.48
N ILE A 363 32.55 -0.23 11.78
CA ILE A 363 33.33 -0.78 10.68
C ILE A 363 32.45 -0.81 9.43
N GLU A 364 33.00 -0.32 8.32
CA GLU A 364 32.35 -0.43 7.02
C GLU A 364 32.23 -1.90 6.61
N ASP A 365 31.02 -2.30 6.25
CA ASP A 365 30.75 -3.65 5.81
C ASP A 365 31.16 -3.82 4.34
N THR A 366 32.35 -4.34 4.13
CA THR A 366 32.92 -4.62 2.81
C THR A 366 32.25 -5.79 2.08
N PHE A 367 31.32 -6.49 2.72
CA PHE A 367 30.65 -7.63 2.12
C PHE A 367 29.43 -7.22 1.28
N ASN A 368 29.67 -7.11 -0.01
CA ASN A 368 28.65 -6.82 -1.02
C ASN A 368 27.97 -8.09 -1.52
N LEU A 369 26.66 -8.20 -1.28
CA LEU A 369 25.80 -9.16 -1.98
C LEU A 369 24.92 -8.43 -2.98
N PRO A 370 24.66 -9.03 -4.16
CA PRO A 370 23.64 -8.54 -5.05
C PRO A 370 22.27 -8.62 -4.37
N TRP A 371 21.42 -7.65 -4.64
CA TRP A 371 20.04 -7.70 -4.19
C TRP A 371 19.27 -8.87 -4.83
N PRO A 372 18.28 -9.42 -4.13
CA PRO A 372 17.39 -10.41 -4.71
C PRO A 372 16.71 -9.85 -5.96
N SER A 373 16.54 -10.70 -6.98
CA SER A 373 15.91 -10.31 -8.25
C SER A 373 14.40 -10.12 -8.16
N THR A 374 13.78 -10.55 -7.05
CA THR A 374 12.33 -10.54 -6.87
C THR A 374 11.99 -9.96 -5.50
N LEU A 375 10.99 -9.09 -5.48
CA LEU A 375 10.41 -8.48 -4.29
C LEU A 375 8.94 -8.88 -4.20
N LEU A 376 8.52 -9.33 -3.02
CA LEU A 376 7.12 -9.51 -2.67
C LEU A 376 6.67 -8.32 -1.82
N VAL A 377 5.46 -7.83 -2.05
CA VAL A 377 4.82 -6.84 -1.18
C VAL A 377 3.49 -7.40 -0.68
N GLU A 378 3.29 -7.29 0.62
CA GLU A 378 2.06 -7.63 1.33
C GLU A 378 1.47 -6.36 1.94
N VAL A 379 0.17 -6.18 1.84
CA VAL A 379 -0.55 -5.07 2.44
C VAL A 379 -1.31 -5.60 3.65
N THR A 380 -1.32 -4.83 4.73
CA THR A 380 -2.04 -5.19 5.96
C THR A 380 -2.92 -4.02 6.36
N VAL A 381 -4.23 -4.24 6.48
CA VAL A 381 -5.18 -3.22 6.91
C VAL A 381 -5.78 -3.56 8.28
N THR A 382 -6.36 -4.76 8.43
CA THR A 382 -6.89 -5.20 9.73
C THR A 382 -6.22 -6.48 10.22
N HIS A 383 -5.98 -7.44 9.33
CA HIS A 383 -5.32 -8.70 9.65
C HIS A 383 -3.88 -8.68 9.16
N GLY A 384 -2.93 -8.84 10.09
CA GLY A 384 -1.51 -8.98 9.77
C GLY A 384 -1.18 -10.32 9.14
N ILE A 385 0.06 -10.44 8.67
CA ILE A 385 0.63 -11.70 8.18
C ILE A 385 0.67 -12.70 9.35
N ASP A 386 -0.07 -13.80 9.24
CA ASP A 386 -0.04 -14.88 10.23
C ASP A 386 1.29 -15.65 10.24
N GLU A 387 1.52 -16.43 11.29
CA GLU A 387 2.76 -17.19 11.44
C GLU A 387 2.93 -18.24 10.32
N GLU A 388 1.84 -18.81 9.82
CA GLU A 388 1.89 -19.82 8.77
C GLU A 388 2.39 -19.23 7.43
N LYS A 389 1.84 -18.07 7.05
CA LYS A 389 2.25 -17.30 5.88
C LYS A 389 3.66 -16.77 6.06
N LEU A 390 4.04 -16.30 7.25
CA LEU A 390 5.41 -15.90 7.56
C LEU A 390 6.41 -17.04 7.34
N GLN A 391 6.10 -18.24 7.82
CA GLN A 391 6.93 -19.43 7.61
C GLN A 391 7.01 -19.84 6.15
N ARG A 392 5.92 -19.70 5.38
CA ARG A 392 5.93 -19.92 3.91
C ARG A 392 6.82 -18.91 3.19
N VAL A 393 6.75 -17.63 3.57
CA VAL A 393 7.60 -16.56 3.04
C VAL A 393 9.08 -16.82 3.33
N ARG A 394 9.43 -17.16 4.58
CA ARG A 394 10.79 -17.51 4.99
C ARG A 394 11.33 -18.71 4.20
N ARG A 395 10.50 -19.74 3.96
CA ARG A 395 10.87 -20.92 3.15
C ARG A 395 11.17 -20.59 1.69
N LEU A 396 10.41 -19.68 1.08
CA LEU A 396 10.72 -19.22 -0.28
C LEU A 396 12.04 -18.44 -0.34
N ASN A 397 12.46 -17.86 0.78
CA ASN A 397 13.66 -17.05 0.89
C ASN A 397 13.70 -15.92 -0.16
N ILE A 398 12.56 -15.25 -0.34
CA ILE A 398 12.41 -14.08 -1.22
C ILE A 398 12.22 -12.85 -0.35
N ALA A 399 12.79 -11.71 -0.74
CA ALA A 399 12.59 -10.46 -0.01
C ALA A 399 11.10 -10.08 -0.01
N THR A 400 10.54 -9.92 1.19
CA THR A 400 9.12 -9.61 1.38
C THR A 400 8.99 -8.38 2.26
N LEU A 401 8.32 -7.37 1.73
CA LEU A 401 8.01 -6.13 2.39
C LEU A 401 6.53 -6.11 2.78
N GLU A 402 6.22 -5.70 3.99
CA GLU A 402 4.85 -5.42 4.42
C GLU A 402 4.61 -3.91 4.43
N ILE A 403 3.45 -3.50 3.93
CA ILE A 403 2.89 -2.15 4.06
C ILE A 403 1.69 -2.26 5.01
N ASP A 404 1.94 -1.95 6.27
CA ASP A 404 0.97 -1.95 7.35
C ASP A 404 0.24 -0.60 7.43
N LEU A 405 -0.98 -0.59 6.92
CA LEU A 405 -1.91 0.53 6.97
C LEU A 405 -2.78 0.53 8.24
N SER A 406 -2.77 -0.55 9.04
CA SER A 406 -3.56 -0.64 10.29
C SER A 406 -3.18 0.43 11.31
N LYS A 407 -1.91 0.84 11.28
CA LYS A 407 -1.33 1.86 12.15
C LYS A 407 -1.61 3.29 11.68
N LEU A 408 -2.22 3.46 10.51
CA LEU A 408 -2.53 4.76 9.93
C LEU A 408 -3.94 5.17 10.34
N GLY A 409 -4.04 6.06 11.32
CA GLY A 409 -5.31 6.68 11.71
C GLY A 409 -5.75 7.78 10.74
N GLY A 410 -7.06 7.99 10.64
CA GLY A 410 -7.66 9.13 9.93
C GLY A 410 -8.21 8.83 8.54
N ARG A 411 -8.69 9.88 7.87
CA ARG A 411 -9.13 9.85 6.46
C ARG A 411 -7.90 10.08 5.57
N LEU A 412 -7.61 9.11 4.72
CA LEU A 412 -6.47 9.15 3.80
C LEU A 412 -7.00 9.49 2.41
N THR A 413 -6.46 10.52 1.76
CA THR A 413 -6.76 10.76 0.34
C THR A 413 -5.92 9.83 -0.52
N ARG A 414 -6.36 9.61 -1.75
CA ARG A 414 -5.63 8.81 -2.75
C ARG A 414 -4.21 9.32 -2.98
N ASP A 415 -4.02 10.64 -3.07
CA ASP A 415 -2.70 11.25 -3.23
C ASP A 415 -1.80 11.01 -2.00
N ALA A 416 -2.37 11.12 -0.80
CA ALA A 416 -1.64 10.83 0.43
C ALA A 416 -1.25 9.34 0.52
N LEU A 417 -2.14 8.43 0.10
CA LEU A 417 -1.83 7.00 0.01
C LEU A 417 -0.72 6.73 -1.01
N SER A 418 -0.78 7.38 -2.18
CA SER A 418 0.25 7.25 -3.21
C SER A 418 1.62 7.72 -2.71
N ASP A 419 1.69 8.88 -2.04
CA ASP A 419 2.94 9.35 -1.45
C ASP A 419 3.45 8.41 -0.35
N LEU A 420 2.55 7.89 0.50
CA LEU A 420 2.89 6.95 1.55
C LEU A 420 3.49 5.64 0.99
N VAL A 421 2.82 5.05 0.00
CA VAL A 421 3.23 3.79 -0.63
C VAL A 421 4.51 3.97 -1.44
N VAL A 422 4.69 5.07 -2.16
CA VAL A 422 5.82 5.22 -3.09
C VAL A 422 7.05 5.85 -2.42
N HIS A 423 6.86 6.84 -1.56
CA HIS A 423 7.93 7.74 -1.10
C HIS A 423 8.23 7.64 0.39
N GLN A 424 7.22 7.45 1.23
CA GLN A 424 7.41 7.43 2.68
C GLN A 424 7.85 6.07 3.20
N MET A 425 8.32 6.05 4.46
CA MET A 425 8.69 4.84 5.16
C MET A 425 7.71 4.36 6.22
N LEU A 426 6.70 5.19 6.50
CA LEU A 426 5.71 4.90 7.52
C LEU A 426 4.90 3.65 7.15
N GLY A 427 4.71 2.76 8.12
CA GLY A 427 3.98 1.49 7.92
C GLY A 427 4.77 0.42 7.18
N LYS A 428 5.98 0.68 6.68
CA LYS A 428 6.75 -0.31 5.91
C LYS A 428 7.73 -1.07 6.79
N ARG A 429 7.76 -2.40 6.68
CA ARG A 429 8.78 -3.24 7.33
C ARG A 429 9.17 -4.44 6.49
N TRP A 430 10.40 -4.89 6.65
CA TRP A 430 10.85 -6.14 6.07
C TRP A 430 10.30 -7.31 6.90
N VAL A 431 9.49 -8.14 6.26
CA VAL A 431 8.97 -9.39 6.84
C VAL A 431 10.04 -10.47 6.76
N HIS A 432 10.71 -10.52 5.61
CA HIS A 432 11.84 -11.40 5.36
C HIS A 432 12.81 -10.73 4.38
N HIS A 433 14.11 -10.93 4.58
CA HIS A 433 15.12 -10.59 3.60
C HIS A 433 16.21 -11.67 3.63
N PRO A 434 16.65 -12.22 2.49
CA PRO A 434 17.66 -13.29 2.44
C PRO A 434 18.98 -12.95 3.13
N ILE A 435 19.30 -11.66 3.22
CA ILE A 435 20.53 -11.20 3.88
C ILE A 435 20.50 -11.35 5.40
N PHE A 436 19.33 -11.42 6.04
CA PHE A 436 19.23 -11.39 7.50
C PHE A 436 19.95 -12.57 8.13
N SER A 437 19.69 -13.80 7.67
CA SER A 437 20.37 -14.99 8.18
C SER A 437 21.88 -14.96 7.92
N ILE A 438 22.31 -14.47 6.75
CA ILE A 438 23.73 -14.38 6.38
C ILE A 438 24.46 -13.38 7.30
N LYS A 439 23.87 -12.22 7.56
CA LYS A 439 24.46 -11.19 8.42
C LYS A 439 24.42 -11.60 9.87
N GLU A 440 23.33 -12.18 10.34
CA GLU A 440 23.23 -12.72 11.69
C GLU A 440 24.32 -13.77 11.97
N GLN A 441 24.54 -14.72 11.06
CA GLN A 441 25.60 -15.73 11.20
C GLN A 441 27.00 -15.08 11.27
N ARG A 442 27.27 -14.09 10.43
CA ARG A 442 28.56 -13.39 10.42
C ARG A 442 28.78 -12.56 11.67
N LEU A 443 27.78 -11.78 12.08
CA LEU A 443 27.87 -11.01 13.31
C LEU A 443 28.08 -11.94 14.50
N ASN A 444 27.36 -13.07 14.57
CA ASN A 444 27.60 -14.08 15.62
C ASN A 444 29.04 -14.61 15.58
N ALA A 445 29.61 -14.88 14.40
CA ALA A 445 31.00 -15.35 14.28
C ALA A 445 32.01 -14.30 14.80
N VAL A 446 31.88 -13.04 14.37
CA VAL A 446 32.74 -11.94 14.85
C VAL A 446 32.56 -11.73 16.36
N LEU A 447 31.31 -11.73 16.82
CA LEU A 447 30.97 -11.53 18.23
C LEU A 447 31.55 -12.67 19.09
N ASN A 448 31.55 -13.91 18.59
CA ASN A 448 32.15 -15.07 19.28
C ASN A 448 33.68 -14.98 19.45
N GLU A 449 34.35 -14.19 18.60
CA GLU A 449 35.80 -13.93 18.63
C GLU A 449 36.14 -12.61 19.36
N HIS A 450 35.13 -11.82 19.74
CA HIS A 450 35.33 -10.58 20.49
C HIS A 450 36.01 -10.83 21.85
N PRO A 451 36.94 -9.98 22.31
CA PRO A 451 37.67 -10.19 23.58
C PRO A 451 36.75 -10.49 24.78
N VAL A 452 35.63 -9.77 24.92
CA VAL A 452 34.63 -10.02 25.98
C VAL A 452 34.12 -11.47 25.92
N SER A 453 33.72 -11.94 24.74
CA SER A 453 33.22 -13.31 24.55
C SER A 453 34.30 -14.37 24.77
N LEU A 454 35.55 -14.07 24.43
CA LEU A 454 36.69 -14.97 24.69
C LEU A 454 36.96 -15.07 26.19
N ARG A 455 36.97 -13.95 26.93
CA ARG A 455 37.09 -13.95 28.40
C ARG A 455 35.98 -14.78 29.05
N TYR A 456 34.76 -14.71 28.53
CA TYR A 456 33.65 -15.53 29.02
C TYR A 456 33.92 -17.02 28.85
N LYS A 457 34.39 -17.43 27.68
CA LYS A 457 34.75 -18.83 27.42
C LYS A 457 35.90 -19.29 28.31
N GLU A 458 36.97 -18.51 28.41
CA GLU A 458 38.13 -18.81 29.27
C GLU A 458 37.70 -18.97 30.73
N ARG A 459 36.87 -18.06 31.23
CA ARG A 459 36.43 -18.08 32.63
C ARG A 459 35.47 -19.22 32.92
N LEU A 460 34.52 -19.49 32.04
CA LEU A 460 33.62 -20.63 32.17
C LEU A 460 34.42 -21.94 32.19
N PHE A 461 35.45 -22.04 31.34
CA PHE A 461 36.37 -23.17 31.35
C PHE A 461 37.10 -23.32 32.69
N GLU A 462 37.65 -22.23 33.26
CA GLU A 462 38.29 -22.26 34.57
C GLU A 462 37.36 -22.73 35.69
N LEU A 463 36.12 -22.24 35.71
CA LEU A 463 35.09 -22.61 36.69
C LEU A 463 34.71 -24.09 36.59
N MET A 464 34.61 -24.61 35.36
CA MET A 464 34.17 -25.99 35.11
C MET A 464 35.29 -27.02 35.12
N ARG A 465 36.55 -26.58 34.98
CA ARG A 465 37.71 -27.46 34.97
C ARG A 465 37.79 -28.44 36.15
N PRO A 466 37.54 -28.04 37.42
CA PRO A 466 37.54 -28.99 38.53
C PRO A 466 36.47 -30.09 38.38
N HIS A 467 35.29 -29.74 37.87
CA HIS A 467 34.22 -30.70 37.62
C HIS A 467 34.62 -31.71 36.53
N TRP A 468 35.18 -31.23 35.42
CA TRP A 468 35.61 -32.10 34.32
C TRP A 468 36.77 -33.03 34.71
N LEU A 469 37.72 -32.54 35.52
CA LEU A 469 38.84 -33.34 36.02
C LEU A 469 38.45 -34.36 37.10
N ALA A 470 37.28 -34.19 37.74
CA ALA A 470 36.78 -35.15 38.72
C ALA A 470 36.35 -36.50 38.08
N ARG A 471 36.12 -36.52 36.76
CA ARG A 471 35.83 -37.74 35.99
C ARG A 471 37.05 -38.15 35.17
N PRO A 472 37.29 -39.47 34.99
CA PRO A 472 38.37 -39.94 34.14
C PRO A 472 38.13 -39.54 32.68
N VAL A 473 39.23 -39.37 31.93
CA VAL A 473 39.18 -38.98 30.51
C VAL A 473 38.38 -39.98 29.65
N SER A 474 38.36 -41.27 30.03
CA SER A 474 37.60 -42.31 29.33
C SER A 474 36.10 -42.02 29.28
N ASP A 475 35.54 -41.45 30.35
CA ASP A 475 34.11 -41.11 30.42
C ASP A 475 33.80 -39.98 29.45
N TRP A 476 34.68 -38.98 29.37
CA TRP A 476 34.55 -37.86 28.43
C TRP A 476 34.76 -38.28 26.97
N THR A 477 35.66 -39.23 26.70
CA THR A 477 35.81 -39.78 25.34
C THR A 477 34.55 -40.50 24.89
N ALA A 478 33.92 -41.29 25.77
CA ALA A 478 32.65 -41.96 25.45
C ALA A 478 31.52 -40.94 25.24
N ASN A 479 31.36 -40.00 26.18
CA ASN A 479 30.35 -38.95 26.09
C ASN A 479 30.49 -38.12 24.81
N TYR A 480 31.72 -37.76 24.42
CA TYR A 480 31.97 -37.00 23.21
C TYR A 480 31.54 -37.78 21.95
N LEU A 481 31.94 -39.04 21.82
CA LEU A 481 31.56 -39.87 20.66
C LEU A 481 30.05 -40.12 20.60
N ASP A 482 29.40 -40.33 21.75
CA ASP A 482 27.95 -40.49 21.85
C ASP A 482 27.22 -39.21 21.46
N ALA A 483 27.67 -38.05 21.95
CA ALA A 483 27.08 -36.74 21.62
C ALA A 483 27.22 -36.43 20.13
N VAL A 484 28.41 -36.63 19.54
CA VAL A 484 28.65 -36.46 18.10
C VAL A 484 27.76 -37.38 17.27
N THR A 485 27.64 -38.65 17.67
CA THR A 485 26.74 -39.62 17.02
C THR A 485 25.29 -39.16 17.10
N ALA A 486 24.82 -38.75 18.28
CA ALA A 486 23.45 -38.32 18.52
C ALA A 486 23.07 -37.09 17.68
N PHE A 487 23.93 -36.07 17.66
CA PHE A 487 23.74 -34.84 16.89
C PHE A 487 23.62 -35.13 15.39
N HIS A 488 24.58 -35.86 14.82
CA HIS A 488 24.56 -36.12 13.38
C HIS A 488 23.44 -37.08 12.96
N ASP A 489 23.15 -38.12 13.74
CA ASP A 489 22.05 -39.04 13.45
C ASP A 489 20.69 -38.36 13.59
N ALA A 490 20.53 -37.44 14.54
CA ALA A 490 19.35 -36.58 14.63
C ALA A 490 19.19 -35.74 13.37
N ASN A 491 20.27 -35.12 12.87
CA ASN A 491 20.25 -34.38 11.61
C ASN A 491 19.91 -35.27 10.39
N VAL A 492 20.36 -36.53 10.34
CA VAL A 492 19.91 -37.49 9.31
C VAL A 492 18.41 -37.76 9.40
N ARG A 493 17.88 -37.97 10.61
CA ARG A 493 16.43 -38.17 10.84
C ARG A 493 15.63 -36.95 10.39
N ILE A 494 16.11 -35.75 10.70
CA ILE A 494 15.51 -34.48 10.28
C ILE A 494 15.51 -34.37 8.75
N ARG A 495 16.65 -34.59 8.07
CA ARG A 495 16.70 -34.59 6.58
C ARG A 495 15.79 -35.64 5.94
N ARG A 496 15.60 -36.80 6.57
CA ARG A 496 14.61 -37.81 6.12
C ARG A 496 13.18 -37.31 6.30
N ALA A 497 12.89 -36.66 7.43
CA ALA A 497 11.58 -36.07 7.70
C ALA A 497 11.26 -34.92 6.72
N GLN A 498 12.23 -34.02 6.47
CA GLN A 498 12.14 -32.96 5.46
C GLN A 498 11.78 -33.52 4.08
N ARG A 499 12.48 -34.55 3.59
CA ARG A 499 12.17 -35.20 2.29
C ARG A 499 10.77 -35.83 2.23
N ARG A 500 10.20 -36.24 3.38
CA ARG A 500 8.86 -36.84 3.47
C ARG A 500 7.78 -35.82 3.82
N HIS A 501 8.16 -34.57 4.10
CA HIS A 501 7.25 -33.54 4.54
C HIS A 501 6.38 -33.09 3.36
N GLN A 502 5.09 -33.45 3.40
CA GLN A 502 4.10 -33.04 2.40
C GLN A 502 2.99 -32.12 2.95
N GLY A 503 2.98 -31.89 4.28
CA GLY A 503 1.96 -31.11 4.98
C GLY A 503 2.22 -29.60 5.06
N ASP A 504 1.33 -28.90 5.77
CA ASP A 504 1.38 -27.44 6.00
C ASP A 504 2.02 -27.06 7.35
N GLY A 505 2.41 -28.05 8.16
CA GLY A 505 3.13 -27.83 9.43
C GLY A 505 4.56 -27.28 9.23
N PRO A 506 5.21 -26.82 10.31
CA PRO A 506 6.59 -26.35 10.26
C PRO A 506 7.52 -27.49 9.83
N GLU A 507 8.38 -27.20 8.85
CA GLU A 507 9.37 -28.16 8.39
C GLU A 507 10.38 -28.43 9.51
N PRO A 508 10.76 -29.70 9.75
CA PRO A 508 11.79 -30.03 10.74
C PRO A 508 13.08 -29.25 10.46
N THR A 509 13.58 -28.51 11.44
CA THR A 509 14.80 -27.70 11.32
C THR A 509 16.02 -28.51 11.73
N LEU A 510 17.13 -28.37 11.01
CA LEU A 510 18.39 -29.03 11.37
C LEU A 510 18.92 -28.49 12.69
N LEU A 511 19.49 -29.37 13.50
CA LEU A 511 20.25 -29.00 14.68
C LEU A 511 21.51 -28.26 14.23
N GLY A 512 21.73 -27.09 14.83
CA GLY A 512 22.91 -26.25 14.63
C GLY A 512 23.66 -26.02 15.95
N THR A 513 24.56 -25.03 15.95
CA THR A 513 25.43 -24.71 17.10
C THR A 513 24.71 -24.25 18.37
N HIS A 514 23.40 -24.03 18.28
CA HIS A 514 22.54 -23.58 19.37
C HIS A 514 21.64 -24.71 19.91
N SER A 515 21.75 -25.94 19.40
CA SER A 515 20.95 -27.06 19.91
C SER A 515 21.55 -27.65 21.17
N ASP A 516 20.73 -28.25 22.02
CA ASP A 516 21.17 -28.93 23.25
C ASP A 516 22.18 -30.04 22.94
N GLU A 517 22.02 -30.74 21.81
CA GLU A 517 22.95 -31.77 21.35
C GLU A 517 24.31 -31.17 20.99
N TRP A 518 24.36 -29.98 20.39
CA TRP A 518 25.64 -29.30 20.13
C TRP A 518 26.31 -28.84 21.42
N THR A 519 25.52 -28.34 22.39
CA THR A 519 26.03 -27.97 23.72
C THR A 519 26.70 -29.16 24.41
N GLN A 520 26.12 -30.36 24.31
CA GLN A 520 26.72 -31.59 24.86
C GLN A 520 28.06 -31.95 24.19
N ILE A 521 28.17 -31.76 22.87
CA ILE A 521 29.46 -31.94 22.16
C ILE A 521 30.49 -30.96 22.70
N MET A 522 30.14 -29.68 22.83
CA MET A 522 31.06 -28.63 23.26
C MET A 522 31.48 -28.79 24.73
N GLU A 523 30.59 -29.25 25.60
CA GLU A 523 30.92 -29.60 26.98
C GLU A 523 31.95 -30.72 27.02
N ALA A 524 31.70 -31.82 26.29
CA ALA A 524 32.63 -32.94 26.25
C ALA A 524 33.97 -32.57 25.61
N ALA A 525 33.97 -31.73 24.56
CA ALA A 525 35.19 -31.19 23.94
C ALA A 525 36.01 -30.33 24.91
N SER A 526 35.34 -29.50 25.72
CA SER A 526 35.97 -28.68 26.75
C SER A 526 36.57 -29.56 27.87
N ALA A 527 35.84 -30.60 28.28
CA ALA A 527 36.35 -31.56 29.25
C ALA A 527 37.58 -32.32 28.74
N LEU A 528 37.58 -32.76 27.47
CA LEU A 528 38.75 -33.38 26.83
C LEU A 528 39.94 -32.42 26.81
N SER A 529 39.71 -31.14 26.49
CA SER A 529 40.75 -30.11 26.54
C SER A 529 41.30 -29.90 27.97
N ALA A 530 40.46 -30.01 29.00
CA ALA A 530 40.90 -29.96 30.40
C ALA A 530 41.84 -31.12 30.77
N HIS A 531 41.67 -32.29 30.13
CA HIS A 531 42.55 -33.47 30.18
C HIS A 531 43.75 -33.39 29.21
N ALA A 532 44.06 -32.21 28.68
CA ALA A 532 45.13 -31.95 27.71
C ALA A 532 44.96 -32.64 26.33
N LEU A 533 43.73 -32.99 25.97
CA LEU A 533 43.36 -33.48 24.64
C LEU A 533 42.66 -32.35 23.86
N GLN A 534 43.45 -31.50 23.22
CA GLN A 534 42.96 -30.32 22.50
C GLN A 534 42.37 -30.65 21.12
N GLY A 535 41.53 -29.75 20.62
CA GLY A 535 41.03 -29.76 19.24
C GLY A 535 39.75 -30.57 19.02
N ALA A 536 39.11 -31.07 20.08
CA ALA A 536 37.84 -31.80 19.98
C ALA A 536 36.66 -30.92 19.50
N ASP A 537 36.80 -29.60 19.58
CA ASP A 537 35.88 -28.58 19.08
C ASP A 537 36.20 -28.12 17.65
N ASP A 538 37.27 -28.65 17.03
CA ASP A 538 37.71 -28.22 15.71
C ASP A 538 36.71 -28.65 14.60
N PRO A 539 36.30 -27.73 13.69
CA PRO A 539 35.39 -28.05 12.60
C PRO A 539 35.85 -29.22 11.70
N ALA A 540 37.16 -29.44 11.54
CA ALA A 540 37.68 -30.58 10.77
C ALA A 540 37.29 -31.93 11.37
N LEU A 541 37.01 -31.98 12.68
CA LEU A 541 36.53 -33.17 13.37
C LEU A 541 35.00 -33.29 13.35
N LEU A 542 34.30 -32.16 13.54
CA LEU A 542 32.86 -32.09 13.84
C LEU A 542 31.93 -31.76 12.67
N ASP A 543 32.45 -31.27 11.53
CA ASP A 543 31.60 -30.93 10.37
C ASP A 543 30.79 -32.14 9.88
N GLU A 544 29.78 -31.92 9.02
CA GLU A 544 28.97 -33.01 8.42
C GLU A 544 29.83 -34.07 7.70
N SER A 545 30.99 -33.66 7.19
CA SER A 545 32.01 -34.50 6.57
C SER A 545 33.28 -34.66 7.42
N GLY A 546 33.16 -34.36 8.71
CA GLY A 546 34.24 -34.36 9.69
C GLY A 546 34.83 -35.74 9.93
N LEU A 547 36.02 -35.73 10.53
CA LEU A 547 36.80 -36.94 10.75
C LEU A 547 36.10 -37.95 11.67
N ILE A 548 35.45 -37.48 12.74
CA ILE A 548 34.90 -38.33 13.80
C ILE A 548 33.73 -39.17 13.30
N SER A 549 32.75 -38.57 12.61
CA SER A 549 31.59 -39.28 12.07
C SER A 549 31.98 -40.37 11.07
N ARG A 550 33.03 -40.13 10.26
CA ARG A 550 33.56 -41.10 9.30
C ARG A 550 34.30 -42.26 9.98
N LEU A 551 35.11 -41.97 10.99
CA LEU A 551 35.80 -43.00 11.78
C LEU A 551 34.78 -43.88 12.53
N LEU A 552 33.79 -43.27 13.18
CA LEU A 552 32.68 -43.98 13.81
C LEU A 552 31.90 -44.85 12.81
N SER A 553 31.70 -44.36 11.59
CA SER A 553 31.01 -45.14 10.55
C SER A 553 31.78 -46.40 10.14
N ILE A 554 33.12 -46.33 10.10
CA ILE A 554 33.98 -47.49 9.83
C ILE A 554 33.97 -48.44 11.04
N GLN A 555 34.19 -47.92 12.25
CA GLN A 555 34.21 -48.70 13.50
C GLN A 555 32.91 -49.48 13.72
N GLN A 556 31.75 -48.83 13.49
CA GLN A 556 30.43 -49.40 13.80
C GLN A 556 29.78 -50.09 12.60
N ASN A 557 30.43 -50.10 11.42
CA ASN A 557 29.89 -50.59 10.15
C ASN A 557 28.46 -50.07 9.83
N LYS A 558 28.20 -48.78 10.06
CA LYS A 558 26.93 -48.12 9.71
C LYS A 558 27.18 -46.67 9.32
N GLY A 559 26.20 -45.98 8.73
CA GLY A 559 26.29 -44.54 8.54
C GLY A 559 26.04 -43.79 9.84
N VAL A 560 27.08 -43.21 10.44
CA VAL A 560 26.96 -42.25 11.56
C VAL A 560 26.94 -40.84 10.98
N GLY A 561 25.79 -40.17 11.03
CA GLY A 561 25.59 -38.89 10.34
C GLY A 561 25.38 -38.99 8.83
N TYR A 562 25.33 -40.20 8.28
CA TYR A 562 25.10 -40.47 6.88
C TYR A 562 23.83 -41.30 6.68
N ASP A 563 23.03 -40.96 5.67
CA ASP A 563 21.82 -41.70 5.30
C ASP A 563 22.15 -42.98 4.50
N VAL A 564 22.96 -43.85 5.09
CA VAL A 564 23.45 -45.10 4.48
C VAL A 564 23.44 -46.24 5.50
N SER A 565 23.41 -47.48 5.02
CA SER A 565 23.22 -48.67 5.87
C SER A 565 24.51 -49.38 6.26
N SER A 566 25.67 -48.98 5.73
CA SER A 566 26.96 -49.63 6.00
C SER A 566 28.12 -48.64 6.05
N GLY A 567 29.16 -48.98 6.83
CA GLY A 567 30.38 -48.18 6.88
C GLY A 567 31.11 -48.14 5.54
N TYR A 568 30.97 -49.18 4.71
CA TYR A 568 31.61 -49.24 3.39
C TYR A 568 31.05 -48.17 2.45
N GLN A 569 29.76 -47.82 2.54
CA GLN A 569 29.19 -46.75 1.72
C GLN A 569 29.83 -45.39 2.05
N VAL A 570 30.10 -45.12 3.33
CA VAL A 570 30.84 -43.93 3.77
C VAL A 570 32.29 -43.98 3.28
N LEU A 571 32.97 -45.13 3.45
CA LEU A 571 34.33 -45.33 2.95
C LEU A 571 34.41 -45.15 1.43
N ASN A 572 33.42 -45.65 0.68
CA ASN A 572 33.37 -45.49 -0.77
C ASN A 572 33.19 -44.03 -1.19
N ALA A 573 32.40 -43.24 -0.45
CA ALA A 573 32.31 -41.80 -0.67
C ALA A 573 33.65 -41.09 -0.41
N ILE A 574 34.38 -41.50 0.64
CA ILE A 574 35.74 -41.02 0.92
C ILE A 574 36.68 -41.35 -0.23
N MET A 575 36.70 -42.60 -0.70
CA MET A 575 37.55 -43.04 -1.81
C MET A 575 37.29 -42.25 -3.09
N GLN A 576 36.04 -41.87 -3.34
CA GLN A 576 35.61 -41.13 -4.54
C GLN A 576 35.70 -39.59 -4.41
N SER A 577 36.00 -39.07 -3.21
CA SER A 577 36.07 -37.62 -2.99
C SER A 577 37.18 -36.94 -3.82
N GLY A 578 36.98 -35.68 -4.19
CA GLY A 578 37.97 -34.86 -4.91
C GLY A 578 39.19 -34.49 -4.05
N LYS A 579 40.14 -33.73 -4.62
CA LYS A 579 41.43 -33.40 -3.97
C LYS A 579 41.32 -32.65 -2.64
N HIS A 580 40.21 -31.98 -2.35
CA HIS A 580 40.10 -30.99 -1.27
C HIS A 580 40.01 -31.55 0.17
N ASN A 581 40.04 -32.87 0.38
CA ASN A 581 40.03 -33.43 1.75
C ASN A 581 40.80 -34.76 1.89
N LYS A 582 41.83 -34.97 1.06
CA LYS A 582 42.61 -36.21 1.01
C LYS A 582 43.61 -36.38 2.16
N ARG A 583 43.88 -35.30 2.90
CA ARG A 583 44.90 -35.28 3.96
C ARG A 583 44.62 -36.29 5.07
N TRP A 584 43.36 -36.65 5.31
CA TRP A 584 42.95 -37.58 6.35
C TRP A 584 42.82 -39.03 5.89
N ASP A 585 43.05 -39.33 4.59
CA ASP A 585 42.83 -40.65 4.01
C ASP A 585 43.66 -41.75 4.71
N SER A 586 44.85 -41.40 5.20
CA SER A 586 45.70 -42.29 6.00
C SER A 586 45.02 -42.80 7.26
N LEU A 587 44.22 -41.97 7.94
CA LEU A 587 43.49 -42.35 9.16
C LEU A 587 42.35 -43.32 8.86
N TYR A 588 41.65 -43.16 7.74
CA TYR A 588 40.61 -44.11 7.34
C TYR A 588 41.21 -45.48 7.00
N ALA A 589 42.38 -45.51 6.34
CA ALA A 589 43.10 -46.76 6.10
C ALA A 589 43.59 -47.42 7.40
N VAL A 590 44.02 -46.62 8.39
CA VAL A 590 44.35 -47.10 9.74
C VAL A 590 43.10 -47.69 10.41
N ALA A 591 41.95 -47.02 10.34
CA ALA A 591 40.69 -47.49 10.91
C ALA A 591 40.23 -48.81 10.28
N VAL A 592 40.27 -48.92 8.95
CA VAL A 592 39.92 -50.16 8.22
C VAL A 592 40.76 -51.34 8.70
N LYS A 593 42.06 -51.12 8.95
CA LYS A 593 42.95 -52.14 9.49
C LYS A 593 42.68 -52.44 10.97
N ALA A 594 42.53 -51.42 11.80
CA ALA A 594 42.36 -51.54 13.25
C ALA A 594 41.07 -52.30 13.62
N TYR A 595 39.99 -52.10 12.85
CA TYR A 595 38.70 -52.74 13.08
C TYR A 595 38.44 -53.98 12.21
N GLU A 596 39.48 -54.50 11.54
CA GLU A 596 39.38 -55.65 10.62
C GLU A 596 38.23 -55.50 9.60
N PHE A 597 37.99 -54.26 9.16
CA PHE A 597 36.77 -53.89 8.43
C PHE A 597 36.69 -54.56 7.05
N GLU A 598 37.84 -54.92 6.48
CA GLU A 598 37.93 -55.66 5.21
C GLU A 598 37.22 -57.02 5.24
N THR A 599 37.03 -57.63 6.43
CA THR A 599 36.32 -58.91 6.58
C THR A 599 34.84 -58.82 6.17
N HIS A 600 34.27 -57.62 6.14
CA HIS A 600 32.90 -57.36 5.72
C HIS A 600 32.76 -57.00 4.23
N PHE A 601 33.86 -56.96 3.48
CA PHE A 601 33.84 -56.53 2.08
C PHE A 601 33.40 -57.66 1.15
N THR A 602 32.64 -57.31 0.12
CA THR A 602 32.47 -58.19 -1.05
C THR A 602 33.74 -58.21 -1.90
N GLU A 603 33.90 -59.19 -2.78
CA GLU A 603 35.09 -59.29 -3.66
C GLU A 603 35.32 -58.01 -4.48
N GLU A 604 34.24 -57.40 -4.98
CA GLU A 604 34.35 -56.15 -5.73
C GLU A 604 34.81 -54.98 -4.85
N GLN A 605 34.31 -54.91 -3.62
CA GLN A 605 34.69 -53.91 -2.63
C GLN A 605 36.15 -54.06 -2.22
N THR A 606 36.61 -55.29 -1.98
CA THR A 606 38.02 -55.60 -1.72
C THR A 606 38.91 -55.12 -2.86
N ARG A 607 38.53 -55.37 -4.13
CA ARG A 607 39.29 -54.91 -5.29
C ARG A 607 39.38 -53.38 -5.36
N LYS A 608 38.25 -52.69 -5.16
CA LYS A 608 38.19 -51.21 -5.16
C LYS A 608 39.04 -50.61 -4.05
N TYR A 609 38.90 -51.12 -2.83
CA TYR A 609 39.68 -50.65 -1.68
C TYR A 609 41.18 -50.90 -1.86
N LYS A 610 41.59 -52.09 -2.35
CA LYS A 610 43.00 -52.37 -2.62
C LYS A 610 43.61 -51.39 -3.62
N ALA A 611 42.88 -51.06 -4.70
CA ALA A 611 43.33 -50.09 -5.69
C ALA A 611 43.48 -48.68 -5.08
N TRP A 612 42.49 -48.23 -4.30
CA TRP A 612 42.55 -46.94 -3.60
C TRP A 612 43.70 -46.90 -2.57
N ARG A 613 43.86 -47.96 -1.77
CA ARG A 613 44.91 -48.07 -0.76
C ARG A 613 46.31 -48.04 -1.39
N HIS A 614 46.49 -48.69 -2.55
CA HIS A 614 47.75 -48.64 -3.28
C HIS A 614 48.06 -47.22 -3.76
N ALA A 615 47.08 -46.55 -4.37
CA ALA A 615 47.23 -45.15 -4.79
C ALA A 615 47.50 -44.20 -3.61
N LEU A 616 46.88 -44.44 -2.45
CA LEU A 616 47.16 -43.68 -1.22
C LEU A 616 48.60 -43.85 -0.76
N ILE A 617 49.10 -45.09 -0.73
CA ILE A 617 50.49 -45.41 -0.38
C ILE A 617 51.45 -44.70 -1.34
N ASP A 618 51.23 -44.80 -2.65
CA ASP A 618 52.07 -44.15 -3.66
C ASP A 618 52.14 -42.63 -3.48
N ARG A 619 51.02 -42.00 -3.08
CA ARG A 619 50.93 -40.54 -2.84
C ARG A 619 51.65 -40.12 -1.57
N ILE A 620 51.49 -40.87 -0.48
CA ILE A 620 52.19 -40.60 0.79
C ILE A 620 53.69 -40.82 0.61
N ASP A 621 54.11 -41.88 -0.06
CA ASP A 621 55.51 -42.19 -0.31
C ASP A 621 56.16 -41.15 -1.25
N ALA A 622 55.37 -40.53 -2.14
CA ALA A 622 55.76 -39.39 -2.96
C ALA A 622 55.74 -38.03 -2.23
N ASP A 623 55.44 -38.00 -0.92
CA ASP A 623 55.40 -36.78 -0.10
C ASP A 623 54.37 -35.74 -0.62
N ASP A 624 53.26 -36.21 -1.21
CA ASP A 624 52.19 -35.35 -1.72
C ASP A 624 51.46 -34.68 -0.54
N GLU A 625 51.67 -33.38 -0.36
CA GLU A 625 51.11 -32.58 0.75
C GLU A 625 49.59 -32.71 0.89
N ALA A 626 48.88 -32.99 -0.21
CA ALA A 626 47.42 -33.18 -0.17
C ALA A 626 46.99 -34.45 0.60
N TYR A 627 47.90 -35.40 0.82
CA TYR A 627 47.67 -36.69 1.50
C TYR A 627 48.36 -36.79 2.87
N LEU A 628 49.09 -35.75 3.27
CA LEU A 628 49.81 -35.69 4.54
C LEU A 628 48.96 -34.96 5.58
N ARG A 629 48.68 -35.61 6.71
CA ARG A 629 47.95 -35.02 7.85
C ARG A 629 48.90 -34.34 8.85
N PRO A 630 48.43 -33.29 9.54
CA PRO A 630 49.14 -32.78 10.71
C PRO A 630 49.09 -33.78 11.88
N ALA A 631 49.95 -33.54 12.87
CA ALA A 631 50.01 -34.29 14.12
C ALA A 631 48.96 -33.85 15.17
N THR A 632 48.33 -32.69 14.94
CA THR A 632 47.60 -31.92 15.94
C THR A 632 46.56 -32.74 16.70
N PHE A 633 45.90 -33.69 16.01
CA PHE A 633 44.83 -34.49 16.60
C PHE A 633 45.27 -35.91 16.99
N ASP A 634 46.53 -36.32 16.80
CA ASP A 634 46.95 -37.72 16.98
C ASP A 634 46.73 -38.21 18.43
N ALA A 635 47.00 -37.37 19.43
CA ALA A 635 46.76 -37.70 20.84
C ALA A 635 45.27 -37.84 21.16
N LEU A 636 44.45 -36.89 20.70
CA LEU A 636 43.00 -36.92 20.86
C LEU A 636 42.39 -38.15 20.17
N LEU A 637 42.74 -38.40 18.91
CA LEU A 637 42.21 -39.54 18.14
C LEU A 637 42.64 -40.88 18.74
N SER A 638 43.85 -40.97 19.30
CA SER A 638 44.31 -42.18 20.00
C SER A 638 43.54 -42.42 21.30
N ALA A 639 43.09 -41.36 21.99
CA ALA A 639 42.24 -41.46 23.18
C ALA A 639 40.79 -41.80 22.81
N LEU A 640 40.24 -41.19 21.76
CA LEU A 640 38.89 -41.45 21.26
C LEU A 640 38.75 -42.85 20.63
N PHE A 641 39.78 -43.33 19.94
CA PHE A 641 39.80 -44.62 19.23
C PHE A 641 41.01 -45.46 19.64
N PRO A 642 41.00 -46.09 20.83
CA PRO A 642 42.16 -46.79 21.38
C PRO A 642 42.73 -47.89 20.47
N GLU A 643 41.89 -48.59 19.71
CA GLU A 643 42.32 -49.64 18.76
C GLU A 643 43.13 -49.07 17.58
N MET A 644 42.93 -47.80 17.25
CA MET A 644 43.69 -47.10 16.20
C MET A 644 45.02 -46.54 16.69
N ALA A 645 45.24 -46.44 18.01
CA ALA A 645 46.38 -45.73 18.60
C ALA A 645 47.75 -46.25 18.10
N GLU A 646 47.91 -47.58 17.96
CA GLU A 646 49.14 -48.16 17.43
C GLU A 646 49.40 -47.74 15.96
N GLY A 647 48.35 -47.67 15.16
CA GLY A 647 48.44 -47.26 13.76
C GLY A 647 48.71 -45.76 13.59
N ILE A 648 48.07 -44.93 14.42
CA ILE A 648 48.29 -43.48 14.46
C ILE A 648 49.72 -43.18 14.91
N GLY A 649 50.18 -43.83 15.98
CA GLY A 649 51.50 -43.63 16.59
C GLY A 649 52.69 -43.98 15.68
N LYS A 650 52.48 -44.81 14.65
CA LYS A 650 53.50 -45.08 13.61
C LYS A 650 53.80 -43.86 12.74
N GLY A 651 52.94 -42.84 12.73
CA GLY A 651 53.16 -41.59 11.99
C GLY A 651 53.08 -41.73 10.47
N TYR A 652 52.58 -42.85 9.94
CA TYR A 652 52.43 -43.02 8.50
C TYR A 652 51.39 -42.03 7.94
N GLY A 653 51.74 -41.32 6.86
CA GLY A 653 50.92 -40.26 6.29
C GLY A 653 50.91 -38.96 7.08
N ARG A 654 51.80 -38.79 8.07
CA ARG A 654 51.98 -37.52 8.80
C ARG A 654 52.95 -36.60 8.06
N VAL A 655 52.70 -35.29 8.09
CA VAL A 655 53.65 -34.28 7.63
C VAL A 655 54.97 -34.44 8.41
N LYS A 656 56.09 -34.56 7.69
CA LYS A 656 57.41 -34.60 8.32
C LYS A 656 57.71 -33.22 8.87
N GLU A 657 58.02 -33.12 10.16
CA GLU A 657 58.49 -31.85 10.75
C GLU A 657 59.75 -31.42 10.01
N GLN A 658 59.71 -30.24 9.38
CA GLN A 658 60.91 -29.59 8.87
C GLN A 658 61.80 -29.30 10.09
N LYS A 659 62.93 -30.00 10.17
CA LYS A 659 63.95 -29.79 11.19
C LYS A 659 64.60 -28.43 11.08
#